data_AF-A0A8I0FYE5-F1
#
_entry.id   AF-A0A8I0FYE5-F1
#
_cell.length_a   1.000
_cell.length_b   1.000
_cell.length_c   1.000
_cell.angle_alpha   90.00
_cell.angle_beta   90.00
_cell.angle_gamma   90.00
#
_symmetry.space_group_name_H-M   'P 1'
#
loop_
_entity.id
_entity.type
_entity.pdbx_description
1 polymer ?
#
loop_
_entity_poly.entity_id
_entity_poly.type
_entity_poly.pdbx_seq_one_letter_code
_entity_poly.pdbx_strand_id
1 'polypeptide(L)'
;MRRRLDLDASPTEVLRRLRGRDRLVALVGAWHQGEALIACEPVRLLEAWDDVDLPRQDDDGFGGGWIGAWGYRLGRHVEQLPDGPPRPIPQPDHRVGLYDLVLRRVRGTWWLESLGEPDPARVDSLLEAVVTPAPAQPFTAGTFELTPGADAHRAAVRRALDHIEAGDIFQVNLCARLEAAFEGDPLDAFCRGVESLRPAYAAYVSSPEGALASLSPELFLRRTGDEVLTSPIKGTAPLTADPRELEASAKNRAENVMIVDLMRNDLGRVALPGSVRVPALNRLERHSVWHLVSDVVGHLPAEVGDGDLLRATFPPGSVTGAPKVRAMEIIAELETTGREAYTGAIGHVSATAGMELNVVIRTFEFARDAEGRQRVWLGVGGGIVADSDPDDEYAECLVKARPLIRAIGGRLDLEASPAGVSEATALPVGDAGRAVDASRGIFETVLVVDGHADDLDAHLARLDASVRSVYGTTVRAGLEEAVHRRIAGLHGRQRLRLDAVPRGDDVRVSMTTSPLDTAPAAWALVPQVLPGGLGEHKWADRSRVAPAAAEPLLLDADGSVLETERANVFAVLDDGLHTPALDGRLLPGTTRARVVELALGLGIPVFQHRLTTADLAAATEVFVTNALRGIVPVTSCEGVGAWGPGPLTARLAEAHRALWGAGALDLPAAPATRRSKDPSTTGRPRVLFIDNYDSFVFNLAQYVGELGGSTEVVRHDAARVDELLGGDFTHVIVSPGPGTPADAGISAEVVRRFGAHTPVLGVCLGHQVIGEVFGARVVRADRVVHGKSSLVHHDGAGVFAGLPSPLVCARYHSLVVEDVPPVLEVTARTGSGIVMALRHRELPIEGIQVHPESILTARGHDLLARFLGLSTA
;
A
#
# COMPACT_ATOMS: atom_id res chain seq x y z
N MET A 1 28.27 -33.17 0.91
CA MET A 1 29.65 -32.84 0.45
C MET A 1 29.74 -31.34 0.12
N ARG A 2 30.87 -30.65 0.38
CA ARG A 2 31.11 -29.26 -0.09
C ARG A 2 32.53 -29.11 -0.65
N ARG A 3 32.68 -28.72 -1.91
CA ARG A 3 33.96 -28.60 -2.63
C ARG A 3 34.08 -27.24 -3.31
N ARG A 4 35.13 -26.48 -2.99
CA ARG A 4 35.46 -25.24 -3.71
C ARG A 4 35.92 -25.56 -5.13
N LEU A 5 35.43 -24.81 -6.11
CA LEU A 5 35.84 -24.92 -7.51
C LEU A 5 36.73 -23.74 -7.87
N ASP A 6 37.84 -24.02 -8.56
CA ASP A 6 38.69 -22.99 -9.16
C ASP A 6 38.14 -22.65 -10.55
N LEU A 7 37.05 -21.87 -10.56
CA LEU A 7 36.26 -21.56 -11.74
C LEU A 7 36.07 -20.06 -11.85
N ASP A 8 36.74 -19.43 -12.81
CA ASP A 8 36.52 -18.03 -13.16
C ASP A 8 35.50 -17.94 -14.31
N ALA A 9 34.22 -18.01 -13.95
CA ALA A 9 33.10 -17.90 -14.88
C ALA A 9 31.93 -17.21 -14.21
N SER A 10 31.23 -16.37 -14.97
CA SER A 10 29.95 -15.80 -14.57
C SER A 10 28.85 -16.86 -14.51
N PRO A 11 27.74 -16.61 -13.77
CA PRO A 11 26.59 -17.52 -13.75
C PRO A 11 26.03 -17.85 -15.14
N THR A 12 25.94 -16.88 -16.05
CA THR A 12 25.41 -17.12 -17.40
C THR A 12 26.36 -17.94 -18.27
N GLU A 13 27.67 -17.81 -18.09
CA GLU A 13 28.65 -18.70 -18.73
C GLU A 13 28.50 -20.13 -18.23
N VAL A 14 28.45 -20.36 -16.92
CA VAL A 14 28.26 -21.71 -16.36
C VAL A 14 26.95 -22.32 -16.85
N LEU A 15 25.87 -21.52 -16.89
CA LEU A 15 24.59 -21.99 -17.39
C LEU A 15 24.66 -22.44 -18.86
N ARG A 16 25.34 -21.68 -19.73
CA ARG A 16 25.55 -22.05 -21.14
C ARG A 16 26.35 -23.35 -21.29
N ARG A 17 27.31 -23.61 -20.39
CA ARG A 17 28.12 -24.85 -20.36
C ARG A 17 27.32 -26.09 -19.97
N LEU A 18 26.22 -25.90 -19.24
CA LEU A 18 25.30 -26.97 -18.84
C LEU A 18 24.10 -27.15 -19.77
N ARG A 19 24.11 -26.50 -20.94
CA ARG A 19 23.04 -26.62 -21.93
C ARG A 19 22.78 -28.08 -22.30
N GLY A 20 21.50 -28.44 -22.43
CA GLY A 20 21.06 -29.78 -22.82
C GLY A 20 21.04 -30.80 -21.68
N ARG A 21 21.54 -30.44 -20.49
CA ARG A 21 21.34 -31.26 -19.27
C ARG A 21 19.86 -31.33 -18.93
N ASP A 22 19.41 -32.50 -18.51
CA ASP A 22 18.00 -32.72 -18.19
C ASP A 22 17.55 -31.81 -17.04
N ARG A 23 16.38 -31.18 -17.21
CA ARG A 23 15.75 -30.28 -16.23
C ARG A 23 16.74 -29.34 -15.54
N LEU A 24 17.57 -28.66 -16.33
CA LEU A 24 18.45 -27.59 -15.89
C LEU A 24 17.63 -26.46 -15.24
N VAL A 25 18.04 -26.08 -14.03
CA VAL A 25 17.50 -24.96 -13.26
C VAL A 25 18.61 -24.01 -12.83
N ALA A 26 18.32 -22.72 -12.80
CA ALA A 26 19.23 -21.71 -12.29
C ALA A 26 18.48 -20.61 -11.57
N LEU A 27 18.92 -20.25 -10.37
CA LEU A 27 18.47 -19.08 -9.60
C LEU A 27 19.63 -18.10 -9.57
N VAL A 28 19.47 -16.89 -10.11
CA VAL A 28 20.53 -15.89 -10.27
C VAL A 28 20.07 -14.55 -9.68
N GLY A 29 20.93 -13.87 -8.93
CA GLY A 29 20.61 -12.61 -8.27
C GLY A 29 20.78 -12.72 -6.76
N ALA A 30 19.82 -12.20 -5.99
CA ALA A 30 19.84 -12.06 -4.53
C ALA A 30 19.39 -13.32 -3.75
N TRP A 31 19.28 -14.47 -4.43
CA TRP A 31 18.86 -15.74 -3.81
C TRP A 31 19.84 -16.20 -2.72
N HIS A 32 19.30 -16.54 -1.54
CA HIS A 32 19.98 -17.19 -0.42
C HIS A 32 21.36 -16.59 -0.10
N GLN A 33 21.43 -15.25 -0.06
CA GLN A 33 22.67 -14.47 0.19
C GLN A 33 23.83 -14.82 -0.77
N GLY A 34 23.53 -15.49 -1.88
CA GLY A 34 24.43 -15.91 -2.93
C GLY A 34 24.21 -15.11 -4.20
N GLU A 35 25.02 -15.40 -5.21
CA GLU A 35 24.92 -14.77 -6.53
C GLU A 35 24.23 -15.70 -7.54
N ALA A 36 24.43 -17.02 -7.40
CA ALA A 36 23.81 -18.03 -8.24
C ALA A 36 23.69 -19.39 -7.56
N LEU A 37 22.65 -20.13 -7.91
CA LEU A 37 22.45 -21.54 -7.63
C LEU A 37 22.03 -22.23 -8.93
N ILE A 38 22.77 -23.24 -9.37
CA ILE A 38 22.51 -23.97 -10.62
C ILE A 38 22.49 -25.46 -10.34
N ALA A 39 21.49 -26.16 -10.87
CA ALA A 39 21.35 -27.60 -10.72
C ALA A 39 20.76 -28.23 -12.00
N CYS A 40 21.00 -29.51 -12.21
CA CYS A 40 20.42 -30.29 -13.30
C CYS A 40 20.26 -31.74 -12.88
N GLU A 41 19.54 -32.53 -13.67
CA GLU A 41 19.36 -33.98 -13.48
C GLU A 41 18.83 -34.31 -12.07
N PRO A 42 17.58 -33.91 -11.74
CA PRO A 42 17.00 -34.13 -10.42
C PRO A 42 16.87 -35.64 -10.14
N VAL A 43 17.08 -36.04 -8.88
CA VAL A 43 16.97 -37.45 -8.45
C VAL A 43 15.52 -37.89 -8.27
N ARG A 44 14.60 -36.94 -8.09
CA ARG A 44 13.17 -37.18 -7.92
C ARG A 44 12.38 -35.98 -8.46
N LEU A 45 11.20 -36.23 -9.01
CA LEU A 45 10.24 -35.19 -9.38
C LEU A 45 9.17 -35.07 -8.29
N LEU A 46 8.67 -33.86 -8.06
CA LEU A 46 7.62 -33.62 -7.08
C LEU A 46 6.29 -34.16 -7.60
N GLU A 47 5.63 -35.04 -6.84
CA GLU A 47 4.32 -35.60 -7.21
C GLU A 47 3.18 -34.71 -6.72
N ALA A 48 3.05 -34.54 -5.40
CA ALA A 48 2.13 -33.60 -4.78
C ALA A 48 2.80 -32.24 -4.59
N TRP A 49 2.16 -31.17 -5.02
CA TRP A 49 2.76 -29.84 -5.12
C TRP A 49 3.21 -29.23 -3.78
N ASP A 50 2.63 -29.69 -2.66
CA ASP A 50 2.89 -29.23 -1.30
C ASP A 50 3.72 -30.22 -0.46
N ASP A 51 4.06 -31.41 -0.99
CA ASP A 51 4.93 -32.39 -0.33
C ASP A 51 6.41 -32.02 -0.45
N VAL A 52 6.74 -30.85 0.10
CA VAL A 52 8.07 -30.22 -0.02
C VAL A 52 8.88 -30.29 1.27
N ASP A 53 8.32 -30.86 2.33
CA ASP A 53 8.96 -30.91 3.64
C ASP A 53 10.22 -31.78 3.61
N LEU A 54 11.32 -31.19 4.07
CA LEU A 54 12.61 -31.86 4.21
C LEU A 54 13.07 -31.79 5.67
N PRO A 55 13.68 -32.87 6.21
CA PRO A 55 14.22 -32.85 7.56
C PRO A 55 15.36 -31.82 7.63
N ARG A 56 15.24 -30.88 8.57
CA ARG A 56 16.23 -29.80 8.75
C ARG A 56 17.62 -30.33 9.07
N GLN A 57 18.63 -29.69 8.49
CA GLN A 57 20.03 -29.99 8.72
C GLN A 57 20.79 -28.71 9.12
N ASP A 58 21.52 -28.77 10.23
CA ASP A 58 22.39 -27.69 10.69
C ASP A 58 23.73 -27.75 9.93
N ASP A 59 23.80 -27.10 8.77
CA ASP A 59 25.01 -26.91 7.97
C ASP A 59 25.03 -25.47 7.41
N ASP A 60 26.20 -24.91 7.13
CA ASP A 60 26.40 -23.56 6.58
C ASP A 60 26.34 -23.54 5.02
N GLY A 61 25.81 -24.62 4.43
CA GLY A 61 25.67 -24.85 2.99
C GLY A 61 24.24 -24.67 2.48
N PHE A 62 24.06 -24.87 1.18
CA PHE A 62 22.77 -25.13 0.56
C PHE A 62 22.47 -26.64 0.53
N GLY A 63 23.50 -27.46 0.27
CA GLY A 63 23.42 -28.92 0.20
C GLY A 63 22.66 -29.42 -1.04
N GLY A 64 21.35 -29.16 -1.08
CA GLY A 64 20.42 -29.51 -2.15
C GLY A 64 18.99 -29.21 -1.71
N GLY A 65 18.01 -29.60 -2.51
CA GLY A 65 16.60 -29.37 -2.18
C GLY A 65 15.66 -29.46 -3.38
N TRP A 66 14.38 -29.19 -3.10
CA TRP A 66 13.39 -28.99 -4.13
C TRP A 66 13.65 -27.66 -4.81
N ILE A 67 13.80 -27.65 -6.13
CA ILE A 67 14.03 -26.44 -6.92
C ILE A 67 13.11 -26.49 -8.14
N GLY A 68 12.43 -25.39 -8.44
CA GLY A 68 11.53 -25.35 -9.60
C GLY A 68 10.44 -24.31 -9.53
N ALA A 69 9.36 -24.56 -10.27
CA ALA A 69 8.23 -23.65 -10.45
C ALA A 69 6.90 -24.28 -10.01
N TRP A 70 6.08 -23.51 -9.31
CA TRP A 70 4.69 -23.77 -8.95
C TRP A 70 3.79 -22.81 -9.73
N GLY A 71 2.87 -23.32 -10.54
CA GLY A 71 1.99 -22.51 -11.39
C GLY A 71 0.71 -22.05 -10.68
N TYR A 72 0.10 -21.00 -11.20
CA TYR A 72 -1.05 -20.32 -10.58
C TYR A 72 -2.25 -21.26 -10.32
N ARG A 73 -2.51 -22.20 -11.23
CA ARG A 73 -3.66 -23.13 -11.11
C ARG A 73 -3.57 -24.05 -9.90
N LEU A 74 -2.42 -24.16 -9.25
CA LEU A 74 -2.31 -24.90 -7.99
C LEU A 74 -3.17 -24.30 -6.87
N GLY A 75 -3.58 -23.03 -6.99
CA GLY A 75 -4.54 -22.41 -6.06
C GLY A 75 -5.86 -23.18 -5.92
N ARG A 76 -6.29 -23.94 -6.94
CA ARG A 76 -7.51 -24.79 -6.85
C ARG A 76 -7.35 -26.00 -5.91
N HIS A 77 -6.13 -26.33 -5.53
CA HIS A 77 -5.85 -27.36 -4.51
C HIS A 77 -5.90 -26.78 -3.09
N VAL A 78 -5.93 -25.45 -2.97
CA VAL A 78 -6.09 -24.73 -1.69
C VAL A 78 -7.55 -24.31 -1.50
N GLU A 79 -8.17 -23.75 -2.54
CA GLU A 79 -9.52 -23.21 -2.50
C GLU A 79 -10.43 -23.84 -3.56
N GLN A 80 -11.73 -23.86 -3.31
CA GLN A 80 -12.73 -24.32 -4.29
C GLN A 80 -12.96 -23.20 -5.31
N LEU A 81 -12.58 -23.44 -6.56
CA LEU A 81 -12.61 -22.43 -7.62
C LEU A 81 -13.29 -22.97 -8.88
N PRO A 82 -13.93 -22.12 -9.69
CA PRO A 82 -14.44 -22.51 -11.00
C PRO A 82 -13.31 -22.88 -11.96
N ASP A 83 -13.65 -23.56 -13.05
CA ASP A 83 -12.71 -23.85 -14.13
C ASP A 83 -12.18 -22.54 -14.73
N GLY A 84 -10.85 -22.41 -14.78
CA GLY A 84 -10.19 -21.25 -15.38
C GLY A 84 -10.17 -21.30 -16.92
N PRO A 85 -9.86 -20.17 -17.58
CA PRO A 85 -9.77 -20.10 -19.03
C PRO A 85 -8.73 -21.09 -19.59
N PRO A 86 -8.88 -21.54 -20.85
CA PRO A 86 -7.98 -22.51 -21.45
C PRO A 86 -6.55 -21.98 -21.56
N ARG A 87 -5.57 -22.90 -21.54
CA ARG A 87 -4.17 -22.61 -21.86
C ARG A 87 -3.98 -22.76 -23.37
N PRO A 88 -3.60 -21.72 -24.13
CA PRO A 88 -3.36 -21.85 -25.56
C PRO A 88 -2.34 -22.95 -25.88
N ILE A 89 -1.34 -23.12 -25.00
CA ILE A 89 -0.40 -24.25 -25.03
C ILE A 89 -0.45 -24.91 -23.65
N PRO A 90 -0.97 -26.15 -23.53
CA PRO A 90 -1.02 -26.85 -22.24
C PRO A 90 0.35 -26.94 -21.56
N GLN A 91 0.40 -26.55 -20.30
CA GLN A 91 1.60 -26.61 -19.44
C GLN A 91 1.31 -27.41 -18.17
N PRO A 92 2.30 -28.08 -17.57
CA PRO A 92 2.15 -28.71 -16.27
C PRO A 92 1.90 -27.67 -15.18
N ASP A 93 1.19 -28.05 -14.11
CA ASP A 93 0.89 -27.14 -12.99
C ASP A 93 2.10 -26.86 -12.09
N HIS A 94 3.13 -27.71 -12.14
CA HIS A 94 4.44 -27.48 -11.51
C HIS A 94 5.57 -28.14 -12.28
N ARG A 95 6.79 -27.63 -12.09
CA ARG A 95 8.05 -28.14 -12.65
C ARG A 95 9.11 -28.14 -11.56
N VAL A 96 8.96 -29.05 -10.59
CA VAL A 96 9.81 -29.09 -9.39
C VAL A 96 10.53 -30.44 -9.31
N GLY A 97 11.85 -30.38 -9.10
CA GLY A 97 12.71 -31.54 -8.92
C GLY A 97 13.50 -31.45 -7.62
N LEU A 98 13.81 -32.60 -7.02
CA LEU A 98 14.75 -32.71 -5.91
C LEU A 98 16.16 -32.84 -6.49
N TYR A 99 16.99 -31.83 -6.26
CA TYR A 99 18.37 -31.81 -6.69
C TYR A 99 19.27 -32.08 -5.50
N ASP A 100 20.04 -33.16 -5.60
CA ASP A 100 20.99 -33.62 -4.60
C ASP A 100 22.41 -33.07 -4.81
N LEU A 101 22.68 -32.48 -5.98
CA LEU A 101 23.96 -31.90 -6.37
C LEU A 101 23.74 -30.52 -7.00
N VAL A 102 24.39 -29.48 -6.45
CA VAL A 102 24.20 -28.09 -6.87
C VAL A 102 25.53 -27.34 -7.01
N LEU A 103 25.56 -26.40 -7.95
CA LEU A 103 26.62 -25.41 -8.09
C LEU A 103 26.15 -24.09 -7.48
N ARG A 104 26.82 -23.63 -6.44
CA ARG A 104 26.49 -22.38 -5.75
C ARG A 104 27.63 -21.38 -5.92
N ARG A 105 27.32 -20.15 -6.32
CA ARG A 105 28.26 -19.03 -6.33
C ARG A 105 27.94 -18.06 -5.21
N VAL A 106 28.92 -17.78 -4.36
CA VAL A 106 28.80 -16.82 -3.25
C VAL A 106 30.09 -16.03 -3.14
N ARG A 107 29.99 -14.69 -3.08
CA ARG A 107 31.15 -13.78 -2.96
C ARG A 107 32.21 -14.08 -4.02
N GLY A 108 31.79 -14.22 -5.27
CA GLY A 108 32.62 -14.53 -6.43
C GLY A 108 33.16 -15.97 -6.51
N THR A 109 32.96 -16.81 -5.49
CA THR A 109 33.53 -18.18 -5.44
C THR A 109 32.48 -19.24 -5.77
N TRP A 110 32.83 -20.21 -6.63
CA TRP A 110 31.99 -21.36 -6.94
C TRP A 110 32.23 -22.53 -5.99
N TRP A 111 31.13 -23.18 -5.62
CA TRP A 111 31.08 -24.36 -4.77
C TRP A 111 30.23 -25.43 -5.41
N LEU A 112 30.69 -26.67 -5.35
CA LEU A 112 29.89 -27.85 -5.59
C LEU A 112 29.40 -28.37 -4.23
N GLU A 113 28.09 -28.43 -4.04
CA GLU A 113 27.45 -28.84 -2.79
C GLU A 113 26.51 -30.02 -3.06
N SER A 114 26.39 -30.93 -2.09
CA SER A 114 25.55 -32.11 -2.21
C SER A 114 24.78 -32.44 -0.93
N LEU A 115 23.51 -32.79 -1.11
CA LEU A 115 22.61 -33.37 -0.10
C LEU A 115 22.95 -34.86 0.08
N GLY A 116 24.00 -35.12 0.87
CA GLY A 116 24.53 -36.46 1.11
C GLY A 116 25.80 -36.79 0.32
N GLU A 117 25.97 -38.07 -0.01
CA GLU A 117 27.09 -38.60 -0.79
C GLU A 117 26.65 -38.74 -2.26
N PRO A 118 27.19 -37.91 -3.18
CA PRO A 118 26.78 -37.93 -4.57
C PRO A 118 27.45 -39.08 -5.34
N ASP A 119 26.81 -39.52 -6.42
CA ASP A 119 27.42 -40.44 -7.39
C ASP A 119 28.70 -39.80 -7.99
N PRO A 120 29.89 -40.41 -7.80
CA PRO A 120 31.14 -39.90 -8.35
C PRO A 120 31.10 -39.65 -9.85
N ALA A 121 30.39 -40.49 -10.63
CA ALA A 121 30.31 -40.34 -12.07
C ALA A 121 29.51 -39.08 -12.47
N ARG A 122 28.44 -38.75 -11.73
CA ARG A 122 27.68 -37.49 -11.92
C ARG A 122 28.52 -36.29 -11.57
N VAL A 123 29.31 -36.36 -10.48
CA VAL A 123 30.24 -35.29 -10.10
C VAL A 123 31.28 -35.05 -11.18
N ASP A 124 31.96 -36.09 -11.66
CA ASP A 124 32.99 -35.96 -12.68
C ASP A 124 32.42 -35.40 -14.00
N SER A 125 31.27 -35.90 -14.43
CA SER A 125 30.56 -35.40 -15.62
C SER A 125 30.19 -33.92 -15.49
N LEU A 126 29.70 -33.50 -14.32
CA LEU A 126 29.35 -32.11 -14.07
C LEU A 126 30.60 -31.21 -14.09
N LEU A 127 31.69 -31.65 -13.43
CA LEU A 127 32.95 -30.92 -13.38
C LEU A 127 33.58 -30.75 -14.78
N GLU A 128 33.52 -31.78 -15.62
CA GLU A 128 33.96 -31.71 -17.02
C GLU A 128 33.12 -30.70 -17.82
N ALA A 129 31.79 -30.72 -17.64
CA ALA A 129 30.91 -29.80 -18.34
C ALA A 129 31.17 -28.34 -17.94
N VAL A 130 31.30 -28.02 -16.64
CA VAL A 130 31.46 -26.63 -16.19
C VAL A 130 32.78 -25.99 -16.60
N VAL A 131 33.81 -26.76 -16.96
CA VAL A 131 35.09 -26.21 -17.48
C VAL A 131 35.13 -26.15 -19.00
N THR A 132 34.24 -26.86 -19.69
CA THR A 132 34.19 -26.90 -21.16
C THR A 132 33.50 -25.64 -21.68
N PRO A 133 34.17 -24.76 -22.46
CA PRO A 133 33.55 -23.54 -22.95
C PRO A 133 32.36 -23.82 -23.88
N ALA A 134 31.27 -23.08 -23.70
CA ALA A 134 30.10 -23.13 -24.56
C ALA A 134 29.73 -21.71 -25.02
N PRO A 135 29.78 -21.40 -26.32
CA PRO A 135 29.40 -20.09 -26.82
C PRO A 135 27.90 -19.84 -26.69
N ALA A 136 27.50 -18.58 -26.67
CA ALA A 136 26.10 -18.19 -26.81
C ALA A 136 25.55 -18.65 -28.18
N GLN A 137 24.30 -19.13 -28.20
CA GLN A 137 23.61 -19.47 -29.44
C GLN A 137 22.71 -18.30 -29.89
N PRO A 138 22.57 -18.09 -31.21
CA PRO A 138 21.66 -17.07 -31.72
C PRO A 138 20.21 -17.47 -31.45
N PHE A 139 19.39 -16.46 -31.20
CA PHE A 139 17.94 -16.59 -31.11
C PHE A 139 17.25 -15.33 -31.64
N THR A 140 15.99 -15.46 -32.03
CA THR A 140 15.16 -14.34 -32.51
C THR A 140 13.79 -14.42 -31.84
N ALA A 141 13.33 -13.30 -31.30
CA ALA A 141 11.97 -13.12 -30.82
C ALA A 141 11.20 -12.20 -31.78
N GLY A 142 9.96 -12.57 -32.12
CA GLY A 142 9.12 -11.82 -33.03
C GLY A 142 8.54 -10.53 -32.44
N THR A 143 7.52 -10.00 -33.13
CA THR A 143 6.66 -8.95 -32.58
C THR A 143 5.65 -9.60 -31.63
N PHE A 144 5.54 -9.06 -30.41
CA PHE A 144 4.59 -9.50 -29.40
C PHE A 144 3.22 -8.87 -29.64
N GLU A 145 2.20 -9.71 -29.61
CA GLU A 145 0.79 -9.33 -29.77
C GLU A 145 0.02 -9.61 -28.48
N LEU A 146 -0.94 -8.75 -28.14
CA LEU A 146 -1.79 -8.93 -26.97
C LEU A 146 -2.96 -9.85 -27.32
N THR A 147 -3.11 -10.93 -26.54
CA THR A 147 -4.20 -11.89 -26.69
C THR A 147 -5.20 -11.71 -25.55
N PRO A 148 -6.51 -11.50 -25.84
CA PRO A 148 -7.14 -11.50 -27.16
C PRO A 148 -7.21 -10.11 -27.81
N GLY A 149 -6.69 -9.07 -27.13
CA GLY A 149 -6.60 -7.71 -27.65
C GLY A 149 -6.84 -6.66 -26.57
N ALA A 150 -6.53 -5.40 -26.89
CA ALA A 150 -6.64 -4.29 -25.95
C ALA A 150 -8.08 -4.04 -25.49
N ASP A 151 -9.06 -4.16 -26.39
CA ASP A 151 -10.47 -3.89 -26.08
C ASP A 151 -11.07 -4.92 -25.12
N ALA A 152 -10.66 -6.19 -25.24
CA ALA A 152 -11.07 -7.24 -24.33
C ALA A 152 -10.48 -7.03 -22.93
N HIS A 153 -9.21 -6.61 -22.85
CA HIS A 153 -8.60 -6.26 -21.56
C HIS A 153 -9.34 -5.09 -20.89
N ARG A 154 -9.62 -4.01 -21.63
CA ARG A 154 -10.41 -2.87 -21.12
C ARG A 154 -11.81 -3.30 -20.67
N ALA A 155 -12.47 -4.17 -21.42
CA ALA A 155 -13.79 -4.69 -21.05
C ALA A 155 -13.72 -5.50 -19.74
N ALA A 156 -12.69 -6.32 -19.56
CA ALA A 156 -12.46 -7.03 -18.30
C ALA A 156 -12.22 -6.05 -17.13
N VAL A 157 -11.45 -4.98 -17.34
CA VAL A 157 -11.25 -3.93 -16.32
C VAL A 157 -12.57 -3.28 -15.92
N ARG A 158 -13.42 -2.87 -16.89
CA ARG A 158 -14.75 -2.31 -16.58
C ARG A 158 -15.61 -3.26 -15.77
N ARG A 159 -15.62 -4.55 -16.14
CA ARG A 159 -16.33 -5.57 -15.38
C ARG A 159 -15.80 -5.76 -13.97
N ALA A 160 -14.48 -5.70 -13.77
CA ALA A 160 -13.90 -5.72 -12.43
C ALA A 160 -14.33 -4.51 -11.60
N LEU A 161 -14.44 -3.32 -12.20
CA LEU A 161 -14.99 -2.14 -11.53
C LEU A 161 -16.46 -2.35 -11.12
N ASP A 162 -17.28 -2.97 -11.97
CA ASP A 162 -18.67 -3.32 -11.61
C ASP A 162 -18.73 -4.25 -10.37
N HIS A 163 -17.83 -5.23 -10.27
CA HIS A 163 -17.71 -6.11 -9.10
C HIS A 163 -17.26 -5.35 -7.85
N ILE A 164 -16.33 -4.40 -8.00
CA ILE A 164 -15.89 -3.54 -6.90
C ILE A 164 -17.06 -2.69 -6.40
N GLU A 165 -17.80 -2.02 -7.28
CA GLU A 165 -18.99 -1.23 -6.92
C GLU A 165 -20.10 -2.05 -6.27
N ALA A 166 -20.23 -3.33 -6.65
CA ALA A 166 -21.20 -4.24 -6.06
C ALA A 166 -20.79 -4.70 -4.64
N GLY A 167 -19.53 -4.51 -4.24
CA GLY A 167 -18.98 -5.00 -2.97
C GLY A 167 -18.46 -6.44 -3.04
N ASP A 168 -18.33 -7.03 -4.23
CA ASP A 168 -17.80 -8.40 -4.38
C ASP A 168 -16.30 -8.46 -4.06
N ILE A 169 -15.55 -7.39 -4.34
CA ILE A 169 -14.10 -7.33 -4.14
C ILE A 169 -13.66 -5.89 -3.82
N PHE A 170 -12.51 -5.78 -3.17
CA PHE A 170 -11.80 -4.52 -2.99
C PHE A 170 -10.83 -4.25 -4.14
N GLN A 171 -10.19 -5.33 -4.61
CA GLN A 171 -9.18 -5.33 -5.67
C GLN A 171 -9.16 -6.69 -6.38
N VAL A 172 -8.89 -6.69 -7.67
CA VAL A 172 -8.52 -7.90 -8.43
C VAL A 172 -7.34 -7.59 -9.35
N ASN A 173 -6.37 -8.49 -9.43
CA ASN A 173 -5.31 -8.41 -10.43
C ASN A 173 -5.80 -9.04 -11.72
N LEU A 174 -6.06 -8.24 -12.75
CA LEU A 174 -6.38 -8.75 -14.08
C LEU A 174 -5.14 -8.78 -14.95
N CYS A 175 -4.99 -9.90 -15.66
CA CYS A 175 -3.83 -10.16 -16.49
C CYS A 175 -4.23 -10.40 -17.95
N ALA A 176 -3.28 -10.18 -18.83
CA ALA A 176 -3.35 -10.48 -20.25
C ALA A 176 -2.03 -11.09 -20.72
N ARG A 177 -2.07 -11.74 -21.88
CA ARG A 177 -0.95 -12.48 -22.44
C ARG A 177 -0.40 -11.76 -23.66
N LEU A 178 0.89 -11.45 -23.64
CA LEU A 178 1.64 -11.00 -24.82
C LEU A 178 2.39 -12.20 -25.40
N GLU A 179 2.26 -12.48 -26.69
CA GLU A 179 2.91 -13.63 -27.31
C GLU A 179 3.51 -13.35 -28.68
N ALA A 180 4.55 -14.11 -29.03
CA ALA A 180 5.27 -13.99 -30.30
C ALA A 180 5.76 -15.36 -30.81
N ALA A 181 6.20 -15.40 -32.07
CA ALA A 181 7.05 -16.47 -32.56
C ALA A 181 8.45 -16.38 -31.95
N PHE A 182 9.09 -17.52 -31.72
CA PHE A 182 10.45 -17.58 -31.19
C PHE A 182 11.27 -18.65 -31.93
N GLU A 183 12.51 -18.34 -32.25
CA GLU A 183 13.46 -19.28 -32.86
C GLU A 183 14.79 -19.25 -32.11
N GLY A 184 15.34 -20.42 -31.78
CA GLY A 184 16.60 -20.55 -31.06
C GLY A 184 16.43 -21.13 -29.64
N ASP A 185 17.42 -20.88 -28.78
CA ASP A 185 17.45 -21.47 -27.44
C ASP A 185 16.93 -20.49 -26.36
N PRO A 186 15.88 -20.84 -25.60
CA PRO A 186 15.39 -20.05 -24.46
C PRO A 186 16.45 -19.70 -23.41
N LEU A 187 17.49 -20.53 -23.24
CA LEU A 187 18.57 -20.31 -22.29
C LEU A 187 19.33 -19.02 -22.60
N ASP A 188 19.62 -18.74 -23.88
CA ASP A 188 20.32 -17.50 -24.26
C ASP A 188 19.41 -16.27 -24.16
N ALA A 189 18.10 -16.44 -24.34
CA ALA A 189 17.13 -15.38 -24.06
C ALA A 189 17.13 -15.00 -22.56
N PHE A 190 17.15 -16.01 -21.67
CA PHE A 190 17.31 -15.79 -20.23
C PHE A 190 18.62 -15.09 -19.89
N CYS A 191 19.76 -15.61 -20.37
CA CYS A 191 21.08 -15.03 -20.10
C CYS A 191 21.15 -13.55 -20.53
N ARG A 192 20.67 -13.22 -21.73
CA ARG A 192 20.61 -11.84 -22.23
C ARG A 192 19.72 -10.95 -21.36
N GLY A 193 18.58 -11.48 -20.91
CA GLY A 193 17.66 -10.79 -19.99
C GLY A 193 18.32 -10.45 -18.65
N VAL A 194 19.01 -11.42 -18.04
CA VAL A 194 19.74 -11.24 -16.77
C VAL A 194 20.89 -10.24 -16.93
N GLU A 195 21.70 -10.37 -17.97
CA GLU A 195 22.83 -9.46 -18.26
C GLU A 195 22.36 -8.02 -18.48
N SER A 196 21.20 -7.83 -19.13
CA SER A 196 20.65 -6.51 -19.44
C SER A 196 19.93 -5.85 -18.27
N LEU A 197 19.14 -6.61 -17.51
CA LEU A 197 18.20 -6.06 -16.53
C LEU A 197 18.63 -6.27 -15.08
N ARG A 198 19.53 -7.24 -14.81
CA ARG A 198 20.03 -7.59 -13.46
C ARG A 198 18.90 -7.72 -12.42
N PRO A 199 17.87 -8.56 -12.66
CA PRO A 199 16.76 -8.73 -11.73
C PRO A 199 17.23 -9.33 -10.40
N ALA A 200 16.51 -9.00 -9.31
CA ALA A 200 16.84 -9.49 -7.98
C ALA A 200 16.61 -11.01 -7.83
N TYR A 201 15.53 -11.55 -8.41
CA TYR A 201 15.18 -12.96 -8.27
C TYR A 201 14.97 -13.61 -9.65
N ALA A 202 16.01 -13.62 -10.48
CA ALA A 202 15.98 -14.29 -11.78
C ALA A 202 15.98 -15.80 -11.61
N ALA A 203 15.21 -16.50 -12.46
CA ALA A 203 15.20 -17.95 -12.47
C ALA A 203 15.02 -18.53 -13.87
N TYR A 204 15.75 -19.58 -14.20
CA TYR A 204 15.57 -20.40 -15.39
C TYR A 204 15.12 -21.79 -14.97
N VAL A 205 14.07 -22.32 -15.58
CA VAL A 205 13.56 -23.68 -15.32
C VAL A 205 13.26 -24.35 -16.65
N SER A 206 14.05 -25.37 -17.01
CA SER A 206 13.82 -26.18 -18.21
C SER A 206 13.10 -27.49 -17.90
N SER A 207 12.33 -27.97 -18.87
CA SER A 207 11.55 -29.19 -18.80
C SER A 207 11.26 -29.73 -20.22
N PRO A 208 10.86 -31.00 -20.38
CA PRO A 208 10.47 -31.54 -21.69
C PRO A 208 9.38 -30.73 -22.39
N GLU A 209 8.49 -30.09 -21.64
CA GLU A 209 7.37 -29.29 -22.14
C GLU A 209 7.79 -27.89 -22.61
N GLY A 210 8.97 -27.43 -22.22
CA GLY A 210 9.45 -26.08 -22.50
C GLY A 210 10.32 -25.48 -21.39
N ALA A 211 10.45 -24.16 -21.39
CA ALA A 211 11.30 -23.44 -20.44
C ALA A 211 10.61 -22.21 -19.85
N LEU A 212 11.01 -21.83 -18.64
CA LEU A 212 10.64 -20.57 -17.98
C LEU A 212 11.91 -19.72 -17.84
N ALA A 213 11.85 -18.44 -18.21
CA ALA A 213 12.89 -17.45 -18.00
C ALA A 213 12.30 -16.27 -17.19
N SER A 214 12.38 -16.37 -15.87
CA SER A 214 11.89 -15.39 -14.91
C SER A 214 12.90 -14.29 -14.67
N LEU A 215 12.44 -13.04 -14.72
CA LEU A 215 13.21 -11.83 -14.41
C LEU A 215 12.51 -11.05 -13.29
N SER A 216 11.95 -11.78 -12.32
CA SER A 216 11.16 -11.22 -11.23
C SER A 216 12.01 -10.42 -10.24
N PRO A 217 11.49 -9.30 -9.71
CA PRO A 217 12.10 -8.59 -8.58
C PRO A 217 11.40 -8.87 -7.25
N GLU A 218 10.29 -9.62 -7.24
CA GLU A 218 9.40 -9.72 -6.08
C GLU A 218 9.62 -11.03 -5.33
N LEU A 219 9.88 -10.92 -4.02
CA LEU A 219 9.98 -12.05 -3.11
C LEU A 219 8.57 -12.46 -2.67
N PHE A 220 8.17 -13.69 -3.00
CA PHE A 220 6.94 -14.26 -2.48
C PHE A 220 7.11 -14.69 -1.02
N LEU A 221 8.08 -15.56 -0.72
CA LEU A 221 8.32 -16.06 0.63
C LEU A 221 9.80 -16.33 0.83
N ARG A 222 10.29 -16.04 2.03
CA ARG A 222 11.57 -16.55 2.54
C ARG A 222 11.36 -17.08 3.95
N ARG A 223 11.67 -18.35 4.19
CA ARG A 223 11.68 -18.95 5.53
C ARG A 223 13.12 -19.23 5.97
N THR A 224 13.53 -18.61 7.08
CA THR A 224 14.82 -18.88 7.74
C THR A 224 14.55 -19.32 9.17
N GLY A 225 14.72 -20.62 9.45
CA GLY A 225 14.30 -21.19 10.73
C GLY A 225 12.79 -21.12 10.91
N ASP A 226 12.33 -20.50 11.99
CA ASP A 226 10.91 -20.25 12.28
C ASP A 226 10.38 -18.94 11.67
N GLU A 227 11.26 -18.00 11.30
CA GLU A 227 10.88 -16.71 10.72
C GLU A 227 10.53 -16.85 9.24
N VAL A 228 9.41 -16.26 8.84
CA VAL A 228 8.95 -16.14 7.46
C VAL A 228 8.84 -14.66 7.10
N LEU A 229 9.41 -14.29 5.96
CA LEU A 229 9.32 -12.97 5.36
C LEU A 229 8.61 -13.05 4.01
N THR A 230 7.79 -12.05 3.73
CA THR A 230 7.28 -11.77 2.39
C THR A 230 7.38 -10.27 2.09
N SER A 231 7.67 -9.92 0.84
CA SER A 231 7.96 -8.53 0.45
C SER A 231 7.16 -8.09 -0.77
N PRO A 232 5.85 -7.82 -0.63
CA PRO A 232 5.00 -7.39 -1.74
C PRO A 232 5.44 -6.06 -2.36
N ILE A 233 5.24 -5.95 -3.67
CA ILE A 233 5.48 -4.74 -4.44
C ILE A 233 4.17 -4.15 -4.96
N LYS A 234 3.93 -2.87 -4.66
CA LYS A 234 2.81 -2.09 -5.24
C LYS A 234 3.28 -0.69 -5.62
N GLY A 235 2.70 -0.12 -6.67
CA GLY A 235 3.19 1.11 -7.28
C GLY A 235 4.48 0.91 -8.09
N THR A 236 4.49 1.40 -9.31
CA THR A 236 5.66 1.35 -10.20
C THR A 236 5.81 2.68 -10.92
N ALA A 237 7.02 3.24 -10.94
CA ALA A 237 7.33 4.42 -11.73
C ALA A 237 8.54 4.18 -12.63
N PRO A 238 8.57 4.75 -13.86
CA PRO A 238 9.78 4.75 -14.69
C PRO A 238 10.96 5.39 -13.94
N LEU A 239 12.20 4.94 -14.22
CA LEU A 239 13.40 5.51 -13.59
C LEU A 239 13.63 7.01 -13.91
N THR A 240 12.90 7.56 -14.88
CA THR A 240 12.91 8.98 -15.27
C THR A 240 11.93 9.85 -14.48
N ALA A 241 10.98 9.25 -13.75
CA ALA A 241 10.03 9.98 -12.91
C ALA A 241 10.66 10.39 -11.57
N ASP A 242 10.12 11.44 -10.93
CA ASP A 242 10.47 11.77 -9.55
C ASP A 242 9.88 10.71 -8.61
N PRO A 243 10.71 9.91 -7.91
CA PRO A 243 10.19 8.86 -7.03
C PRO A 243 9.36 9.39 -5.86
N ARG A 244 9.46 10.68 -5.49
CA ARG A 244 8.63 11.28 -4.46
C ARG A 244 7.15 11.33 -4.85
N GLU A 245 6.86 11.41 -6.14
CA GLU A 245 5.48 11.33 -6.63
C GLU A 245 4.88 9.94 -6.41
N LEU A 246 5.69 8.88 -6.60
CA LEU A 246 5.27 7.51 -6.32
C LEU A 246 4.95 7.31 -4.83
N GLU A 247 5.81 7.81 -3.95
CA GLU A 247 5.65 7.77 -2.49
C GLU A 247 4.43 8.59 -2.02
N ALA A 248 4.17 9.74 -2.67
CA ALA A 248 3.05 10.63 -2.36
C ALA A 248 1.68 10.14 -2.89
N SER A 249 1.64 9.17 -3.81
CA SER A 249 0.40 8.66 -4.40
C SER A 249 -0.51 7.95 -3.39
N ALA A 250 -1.72 8.48 -3.20
CA ALA A 250 -2.75 7.89 -2.35
C ALA A 250 -3.27 6.54 -2.88
N LYS A 251 -3.41 6.40 -4.22
CA LYS A 251 -3.79 5.13 -4.87
C LYS A 251 -2.77 4.04 -4.54
N ASN A 252 -1.49 4.30 -4.77
CA ASN A 252 -0.43 3.30 -4.54
C ASN A 252 -0.33 2.89 -3.08
N ARG A 253 -0.49 3.84 -2.14
CA ARG A 253 -0.52 3.52 -0.70
C ARG A 253 -1.73 2.64 -0.35
N ALA A 254 -2.92 2.95 -0.87
CA ALA A 254 -4.12 2.16 -0.60
C ALA A 254 -3.99 0.72 -1.12
N GLU A 255 -3.47 0.54 -2.33
CA GLU A 255 -3.14 -0.78 -2.89
C GLU A 255 -2.13 -1.55 -2.05
N ASN A 256 -1.06 -0.87 -1.63
CA ASN A 256 -0.03 -1.51 -0.83
C ASN A 256 -0.57 -1.98 0.52
N VAL A 257 -1.34 -1.13 1.22
CA VAL A 257 -1.97 -1.47 2.50
C VAL A 257 -2.89 -2.68 2.33
N MET A 258 -3.77 -2.68 1.32
CA MET A 258 -4.67 -3.82 1.05
C MET A 258 -3.90 -5.13 0.95
N ILE A 259 -2.81 -5.14 0.18
CA ILE A 259 -1.99 -6.33 0.00
C ILE A 259 -1.22 -6.69 1.26
N VAL A 260 -0.72 -5.71 2.02
CA VAL A 260 -0.07 -5.98 3.32
C VAL A 260 -1.05 -6.63 4.29
N ASP A 261 -2.28 -6.13 4.41
CA ASP A 261 -3.30 -6.73 5.27
C ASP A 261 -3.67 -8.15 4.79
N LEU A 262 -3.76 -8.38 3.47
CA LEU A 262 -3.98 -9.73 2.92
C LEU A 262 -2.84 -10.70 3.28
N MET A 263 -1.59 -10.23 3.21
CA MET A 263 -0.42 -11.08 3.47
C MET A 263 -0.22 -11.35 4.96
N ARG A 264 -0.57 -10.39 5.81
CA ARG A 264 -0.69 -10.62 7.25
C ARG A 264 -1.73 -11.71 7.54
N ASN A 265 -2.87 -11.71 6.83
CA ASN A 265 -3.90 -12.71 7.00
C ASN A 265 -3.44 -14.10 6.53
N ASP A 266 -2.82 -14.18 5.35
CA ASP A 266 -2.27 -15.42 4.82
C ASP A 266 -1.26 -16.05 5.80
N LEU A 267 -0.31 -15.26 6.31
CA LEU A 267 0.64 -15.73 7.33
C LEU A 267 -0.04 -16.04 8.65
N GLY A 268 -1.03 -15.24 9.06
CA GLY A 268 -1.78 -15.38 10.30
C GLY A 268 -2.57 -16.69 10.43
N ARG A 269 -2.79 -17.42 9.32
CA ARG A 269 -3.37 -18.77 9.31
C ARG A 269 -2.49 -19.81 9.99
N VAL A 270 -1.16 -19.63 9.95
CA VAL A 270 -0.18 -20.62 10.42
C VAL A 270 0.85 -20.04 11.38
N ALA A 271 0.93 -18.72 11.52
CA ALA A 271 1.87 -18.04 12.41
C ALA A 271 1.38 -17.99 13.87
N LEU A 272 2.34 -17.92 14.79
CA LEU A 272 2.08 -17.73 16.21
C LEU A 272 1.33 -16.40 16.45
N PRO A 273 0.28 -16.39 17.30
CA PRO A 273 -0.40 -15.17 17.73
C PRO A 273 0.58 -14.05 18.12
N GLY A 274 0.43 -12.88 17.51
CA GLY A 274 1.27 -11.70 17.80
C GLY A 274 2.65 -11.69 17.17
N SER A 275 2.99 -12.71 16.38
CA SER A 275 4.26 -12.74 15.66
C SER A 275 4.24 -12.02 14.32
N VAL A 276 3.04 -11.84 13.73
CA VAL A 276 2.88 -11.21 12.41
C VAL A 276 3.04 -9.69 12.51
N ARG A 277 4.10 -9.15 11.91
CA ARG A 277 4.49 -7.73 11.99
C ARG A 277 4.80 -7.15 10.61
N VAL A 278 4.70 -5.83 10.50
CA VAL A 278 5.03 -5.07 9.29
C VAL A 278 6.21 -4.13 9.58
N PRO A 279 7.47 -4.64 9.55
CA PRO A 279 8.65 -3.84 9.91
C PRO A 279 8.95 -2.71 8.91
N ALA A 280 8.45 -2.79 7.68
CA ALA A 280 8.57 -1.73 6.68
C ALA A 280 7.30 -1.62 5.84
N LEU A 281 6.81 -0.40 5.65
CA LEU A 281 5.61 -0.10 4.87
C LEU A 281 5.95 0.98 3.84
N ASN A 282 5.65 0.72 2.56
CA ASN A 282 5.87 1.63 1.43
C ASN A 282 7.32 2.13 1.29
N ARG A 283 8.31 1.28 1.55
CA ARG A 283 9.73 1.61 1.34
C ARG A 283 10.02 1.74 -0.15
N LEU A 284 10.53 2.90 -0.57
CA LEU A 284 10.95 3.12 -1.94
C LEU A 284 12.23 2.31 -2.26
N GLU A 285 12.18 1.50 -3.31
CA GLU A 285 13.33 0.73 -3.81
C GLU A 285 13.59 0.97 -5.31
N ARG A 286 14.87 0.99 -5.67
CA ARG A 286 15.34 1.17 -7.04
C ARG A 286 15.77 -0.16 -7.65
N HIS A 287 15.08 -0.60 -8.71
CA HIS A 287 15.46 -1.74 -9.54
C HIS A 287 15.63 -1.29 -11.00
N SER A 288 15.07 -2.03 -11.98
CA SER A 288 14.91 -1.57 -13.37
C SER A 288 13.84 -0.48 -13.53
N VAL A 289 13.02 -0.30 -12.50
CA VAL A 289 12.00 0.75 -12.27
C VAL A 289 11.97 1.08 -10.77
N TRP A 290 11.28 2.15 -10.37
CA TRP A 290 11.02 2.45 -8.96
C TRP A 290 9.84 1.63 -8.44
N HIS A 291 9.94 1.13 -7.21
CA HIS A 291 8.93 0.30 -6.54
C HIS A 291 8.66 0.76 -5.10
N LEU A 292 7.42 0.62 -4.61
CA LEU A 292 7.16 0.61 -3.17
C LEU A 292 7.10 -0.84 -2.69
N VAL A 293 7.96 -1.15 -1.73
CA VAL A 293 8.10 -2.47 -1.13
C VAL A 293 7.67 -2.39 0.33
N SER A 294 6.88 -3.36 0.76
CA SER A 294 6.52 -3.52 2.17
C SER A 294 6.97 -4.90 2.62
N ASP A 295 7.35 -5.04 3.89
CA ASP A 295 7.79 -6.32 4.45
C ASP A 295 6.76 -6.78 5.47
N VAL A 296 6.35 -8.05 5.38
CA VAL A 296 5.52 -8.71 6.40
C VAL A 296 6.30 -9.92 6.92
N VAL A 297 6.46 -9.99 8.24
CA VAL A 297 7.21 -11.04 8.93
C VAL A 297 6.29 -11.77 9.88
N GLY A 298 6.43 -13.09 10.01
CA GLY A 298 5.75 -13.90 11.02
C GLY A 298 6.64 -15.03 11.54
N HIS A 299 6.32 -15.59 12.71
CA HIS A 299 7.02 -16.74 13.27
C HIS A 299 6.10 -17.96 13.28
N LEU A 300 6.60 -19.09 12.77
CA LEU A 300 5.85 -20.33 12.69
C LEU A 300 6.09 -21.23 13.91
N PRO A 301 5.06 -21.95 14.40
CA PRO A 301 5.25 -23.08 15.30
C PRO A 301 6.19 -24.15 14.70
N ALA A 302 6.80 -24.97 15.57
CA ALA A 302 7.78 -25.97 15.15
C ALA A 302 7.18 -27.10 14.29
N GLU A 303 5.89 -27.38 14.48
CA GLU A 303 5.11 -28.39 13.78
C GLU A 303 4.67 -27.97 12.36
N VAL A 304 4.75 -26.68 12.02
CA VAL A 304 4.31 -26.18 10.71
C VAL A 304 5.42 -26.39 9.67
N GLY A 305 5.13 -27.23 8.69
CA GLY A 305 6.00 -27.51 7.54
C GLY A 305 6.05 -26.39 6.51
N ASP A 306 6.95 -26.50 5.54
CA ASP A 306 6.96 -25.63 4.35
C ASP A 306 5.74 -25.92 3.46
N GLY A 307 5.25 -27.16 3.43
CA GLY A 307 3.99 -27.52 2.77
C GLY A 307 2.76 -26.82 3.36
N ASP A 308 2.69 -26.73 4.69
CA ASP A 308 1.63 -25.99 5.40
C ASP A 308 1.67 -24.50 5.07
N LEU A 309 2.87 -23.91 5.08
CA LEU A 309 3.08 -22.51 4.75
C LEU A 309 2.67 -22.22 3.30
N LEU A 310 3.02 -23.09 2.35
CA LEU A 310 2.57 -22.97 0.96
C LEU A 310 1.04 -23.01 0.85
N ARG A 311 0.38 -23.98 1.49
CA ARG A 311 -1.09 -24.07 1.49
C ARG A 311 -1.76 -22.83 2.10
N ALA A 312 -1.16 -22.23 3.13
CA ALA A 312 -1.72 -21.05 3.78
C ALA A 312 -1.63 -19.78 2.91
N THR A 313 -0.62 -19.70 2.05
CA THR A 313 -0.22 -18.44 1.38
C THR A 313 -0.39 -18.44 -0.13
N PHE A 314 -0.51 -19.61 -0.77
CA PHE A 314 -0.56 -19.75 -2.22
C PHE A 314 -1.99 -19.61 -2.80
N PRO A 315 -2.16 -18.97 -3.98
CA PRO A 315 -1.15 -18.23 -4.75
C PRO A 315 -0.76 -16.91 -4.07
N PRO A 316 0.39 -16.31 -4.45
CA PRO A 316 0.87 -15.07 -3.84
C PRO A 316 -0.21 -13.96 -3.86
N GLY A 317 -0.48 -13.38 -2.68
CA GLY A 317 -1.56 -12.40 -2.49
C GLY A 317 -1.44 -11.14 -3.35
N SER A 318 -0.22 -10.67 -3.61
CA SER A 318 0.05 -9.45 -4.40
C SER A 318 -0.38 -9.52 -5.86
N VAL A 319 -0.63 -10.73 -6.40
CA VAL A 319 -0.98 -10.99 -7.80
C VAL A 319 -2.35 -11.68 -7.98
N THR A 320 -3.16 -11.71 -6.92
CA THR A 320 -4.55 -12.22 -6.94
C THR A 320 -5.54 -11.09 -6.75
N GLY A 321 -5.76 -10.63 -5.52
CA GLY A 321 -6.78 -9.64 -5.17
C GLY A 321 -7.35 -9.91 -3.77
N ALA A 322 -8.29 -9.07 -3.35
CA ALA A 322 -8.92 -9.14 -2.05
C ALA A 322 -10.43 -8.85 -2.17
N PRO A 323 -11.32 -9.65 -1.56
CA PRO A 323 -11.04 -10.94 -0.91
C PRO A 323 -10.50 -12.00 -1.88
N LYS A 324 -9.47 -12.75 -1.48
CA LYS A 324 -8.66 -13.62 -2.35
C LYS A 324 -9.49 -14.63 -3.14
N VAL A 325 -10.35 -15.39 -2.47
CA VAL A 325 -11.15 -16.45 -3.12
C VAL A 325 -12.05 -15.84 -4.20
N ARG A 326 -12.81 -14.80 -3.83
CA ARG A 326 -13.71 -14.11 -4.76
C ARG A 326 -12.97 -13.44 -5.92
N ALA A 327 -11.81 -12.83 -5.66
CA ALA A 327 -10.96 -12.28 -6.71
C ALA A 327 -10.47 -13.35 -7.68
N MET A 328 -10.14 -14.56 -7.20
CA MET A 328 -9.72 -15.68 -8.04
C MET A 328 -10.86 -16.26 -8.89
N GLU A 329 -12.10 -16.28 -8.36
CA GLU A 329 -13.29 -16.62 -9.15
C GLU A 329 -13.51 -15.62 -10.30
N ILE A 330 -13.40 -14.32 -10.00
CA ILE A 330 -13.52 -13.25 -11.00
C ILE A 330 -12.39 -13.33 -12.03
N ILE A 331 -11.16 -13.65 -11.62
CA ILE A 331 -10.04 -13.90 -12.54
C ILE A 331 -10.40 -15.03 -13.51
N ALA A 332 -10.91 -16.16 -12.99
CA ALA A 332 -11.30 -17.30 -13.82
C ALA A 332 -12.45 -16.95 -14.78
N GLU A 333 -13.33 -16.03 -14.40
CA GLU A 333 -14.43 -15.56 -15.24
C GLU A 333 -13.99 -14.55 -16.32
N LEU A 334 -13.15 -13.59 -15.96
CA LEU A 334 -12.83 -12.42 -16.80
C LEU A 334 -11.62 -12.63 -17.71
N GLU A 335 -10.65 -13.46 -17.30
CA GLU A 335 -9.50 -13.74 -18.14
C GLU A 335 -9.85 -14.72 -19.25
N THR A 336 -9.26 -14.53 -20.42
CA THR A 336 -9.53 -15.37 -21.61
C THR A 336 -8.46 -16.43 -21.85
N THR A 337 -7.32 -16.31 -21.18
CA THR A 337 -6.20 -17.26 -21.25
C THR A 337 -5.76 -17.64 -19.86
N GLY A 338 -5.53 -18.93 -19.61
CA GLY A 338 -4.98 -19.39 -18.34
C GLY A 338 -3.59 -18.82 -18.07
N ARG A 339 -3.25 -18.61 -16.79
CA ARG A 339 -1.97 -18.00 -16.40
C ARG A 339 -0.75 -18.92 -16.41
N GLU A 340 -0.91 -20.21 -16.69
CA GLU A 340 0.20 -21.19 -16.64
C GLU A 340 1.09 -21.05 -15.38
N ALA A 341 2.38 -20.69 -15.52
CA ALA A 341 3.29 -20.44 -14.40
C ALA A 341 3.17 -19.00 -13.87
N TYR A 342 2.76 -18.04 -14.71
CA TYR A 342 2.59 -16.64 -14.36
C TYR A 342 1.69 -16.45 -13.14
N THR A 343 2.10 -15.56 -12.23
CA THR A 343 1.49 -15.32 -10.90
C THR A 343 1.52 -16.52 -9.94
N GLY A 344 2.30 -17.56 -10.25
CA GLY A 344 2.70 -18.61 -9.31
C GLY A 344 3.98 -18.25 -8.55
N ALA A 345 4.82 -19.25 -8.24
CA ALA A 345 6.10 -19.09 -7.55
C ALA A 345 7.25 -19.88 -8.20
N ILE A 346 8.48 -19.36 -8.18
CA ILE A 346 9.72 -20.09 -8.54
C ILE A 346 10.72 -19.95 -7.40
N GLY A 347 11.49 -20.99 -7.10
CA GLY A 347 12.60 -20.90 -6.16
C GLY A 347 13.01 -22.25 -5.61
N HIS A 348 13.30 -22.33 -4.31
CA HIS A 348 13.74 -23.54 -3.65
C HIS A 348 13.15 -23.79 -2.26
N VAL A 349 13.14 -25.06 -1.86
CA VAL A 349 12.98 -25.55 -0.49
C VAL A 349 14.15 -26.48 -0.19
N SER A 350 15.01 -26.10 0.77
CA SER A 350 16.23 -26.82 1.13
C SER A 350 16.21 -27.21 2.60
N ALA A 351 16.70 -28.42 2.89
CA ALA A 351 16.91 -28.91 4.25
C ALA A 351 17.83 -28.02 5.09
N THR A 352 18.75 -27.31 4.44
CA THR A 352 19.78 -26.49 5.09
C THR A 352 19.50 -25.00 4.92
N ALA A 353 19.16 -24.57 3.69
CA ALA A 353 18.98 -23.16 3.36
C ALA A 353 17.56 -22.62 3.60
N GLY A 354 16.61 -23.49 4.01
CA GLY A 354 15.21 -23.13 4.16
C GLY A 354 14.51 -22.92 2.81
N MET A 355 13.44 -22.14 2.84
CA MET A 355 12.61 -21.86 1.67
C MET A 355 12.85 -20.43 1.17
N GLU A 356 12.96 -20.27 -0.14
CA GLU A 356 12.92 -18.97 -0.79
C GLU A 356 12.25 -19.06 -2.14
N LEU A 357 11.21 -18.25 -2.35
CA LEU A 357 10.35 -18.28 -3.52
C LEU A 357 10.10 -16.85 -3.99
N ASN A 358 10.21 -16.61 -5.29
CA ASN A 358 9.76 -15.37 -5.92
C ASN A 358 8.27 -15.45 -6.31
N VAL A 359 7.70 -14.32 -6.70
CA VAL A 359 6.45 -14.29 -7.47
C VAL A 359 6.79 -14.42 -8.96
N VAL A 360 6.09 -15.28 -9.70
CA VAL A 360 6.33 -15.46 -11.15
C VAL A 360 5.69 -14.32 -11.94
N ILE A 361 6.36 -13.17 -11.92
CA ILE A 361 6.09 -12.02 -12.76
C ILE A 361 7.30 -11.71 -13.62
N ARG A 362 7.14 -10.89 -14.66
CA ARG A 362 8.23 -10.55 -15.58
C ARG A 362 8.93 -11.81 -16.13
N THR A 363 8.14 -12.82 -16.48
CA THR A 363 8.62 -14.16 -16.81
C THR A 363 8.20 -14.53 -18.23
N PHE A 364 9.17 -14.93 -19.05
CA PHE A 364 8.90 -15.52 -20.35
C PHE A 364 8.70 -17.02 -20.22
N GLU A 365 7.67 -17.53 -20.88
CA GLU A 365 7.45 -18.96 -21.04
C GLU A 365 7.66 -19.34 -22.49
N PHE A 366 8.34 -20.47 -22.71
CA PHE A 366 8.67 -20.98 -24.03
C PHE A 366 8.15 -22.40 -24.17
N ALA A 367 7.45 -22.69 -25.26
CA ALA A 367 7.00 -24.03 -25.58
C ALA A 367 6.78 -24.17 -27.09
N ARG A 368 6.54 -25.40 -27.54
CA ARG A 368 6.09 -25.65 -28.92
C ARG A 368 4.57 -25.73 -28.97
N ASP A 369 3.96 -25.13 -29.99
CA ASP A 369 2.55 -25.30 -30.27
C ASP A 369 2.24 -26.67 -30.89
N ALA A 370 0.97 -26.93 -31.18
CA ALA A 370 0.52 -28.20 -31.77
C ALA A 370 1.14 -28.47 -33.15
N GLU A 371 1.56 -27.43 -33.87
CA GLU A 371 2.26 -27.53 -35.16
C GLU A 371 3.78 -27.65 -35.01
N GLY A 372 4.29 -27.73 -33.78
CA GLY A 372 5.71 -27.87 -33.47
C GLY A 372 6.51 -26.57 -33.56
N ARG A 373 5.85 -25.43 -33.80
CA ARG A 373 6.50 -24.11 -33.87
C ARG A 373 6.77 -23.61 -32.46
N GLN A 374 7.96 -23.05 -32.25
CA GLN A 374 8.34 -22.56 -30.94
C GLN A 374 7.74 -21.16 -30.71
N ARG A 375 7.12 -20.98 -29.54
CA ARG A 375 6.41 -19.78 -29.12
C ARG A 375 7.03 -19.26 -27.84
N VAL A 376 6.92 -17.95 -27.64
CA VAL A 376 7.25 -17.27 -26.39
C VAL A 376 6.05 -16.42 -25.97
N TRP A 377 5.74 -16.42 -24.68
CA TRP A 377 4.74 -15.52 -24.11
C TRP A 377 5.19 -14.91 -22.79
N LEU A 378 4.58 -13.78 -22.46
CA LEU A 378 4.81 -12.98 -21.26
C LEU A 378 3.44 -12.57 -20.69
N GLY A 379 3.18 -12.94 -19.45
CA GLY A 379 2.04 -12.42 -18.70
C GLY A 379 2.28 -10.97 -18.26
N VAL A 380 1.26 -10.13 -18.41
CA VAL A 380 1.26 -8.72 -17.98
C VAL A 380 -0.06 -8.40 -17.28
N GLY A 381 -0.03 -7.52 -16.28
CA GLY A 381 -1.23 -7.19 -15.52
C GLY A 381 -0.96 -6.18 -14.40
N GLY A 382 -2.04 -5.80 -13.74
CA GLY A 382 -2.08 -4.80 -12.68
C GLY A 382 -3.23 -5.08 -11.70
N GLY A 383 -3.17 -4.44 -10.53
CA GLY A 383 -4.27 -4.48 -9.58
C GLY A 383 -5.32 -3.47 -9.97
N ILE A 384 -6.55 -3.91 -10.18
CA ILE A 384 -7.70 -3.06 -10.46
C ILE A 384 -8.33 -2.69 -9.12
N VAL A 385 -8.45 -1.38 -8.88
CA VAL A 385 -9.10 -0.79 -7.69
C VAL A 385 -10.21 0.15 -8.12
N ALA A 386 -11.01 0.65 -7.17
CA ALA A 386 -12.14 1.54 -7.45
C ALA A 386 -11.74 2.82 -8.23
N ASP A 387 -10.50 3.29 -8.06
CA ASP A 387 -9.97 4.48 -8.73
C ASP A 387 -9.23 4.14 -10.07
N SER A 388 -9.33 2.91 -10.58
CA SER A 388 -8.66 2.49 -11.83
C SER A 388 -9.40 2.97 -13.08
N ASP A 389 -8.64 3.37 -14.10
CA ASP A 389 -9.15 3.68 -15.43
C ASP A 389 -8.75 2.60 -16.45
N PRO A 390 -9.66 2.06 -17.28
CA PRO A 390 -9.34 0.99 -18.22
C PRO A 390 -8.21 1.29 -19.22
N ASP A 391 -8.03 2.54 -19.65
CA ASP A 391 -6.96 2.92 -20.57
C ASP A 391 -5.61 3.04 -19.85
N ASP A 392 -5.61 3.59 -18.63
CA ASP A 392 -4.40 3.69 -17.80
C ASP A 392 -3.88 2.30 -17.40
N GLU A 393 -4.75 1.37 -17.02
CA GLU A 393 -4.37 0.00 -16.65
C GLU A 393 -3.80 -0.78 -17.85
N TYR A 394 -4.36 -0.56 -19.05
CA TYR A 394 -3.79 -1.08 -20.29
C TYR A 394 -2.41 -0.47 -20.57
N ALA A 395 -2.25 0.85 -20.41
CA ALA A 395 -0.98 1.53 -20.60
C ALA A 395 0.09 1.00 -19.62
N GLU A 396 -0.27 0.76 -18.36
CA GLU A 396 0.61 0.19 -17.35
C GLU A 396 1.11 -1.21 -17.74
N CYS A 397 0.25 -2.05 -18.30
CA CYS A 397 0.65 -3.36 -18.83
C CYS A 397 1.76 -3.23 -19.87
N LEU A 398 1.66 -2.26 -20.79
CA LEU A 398 2.69 -2.01 -21.81
C LEU A 398 3.99 -1.46 -21.20
N VAL A 399 3.90 -0.55 -20.23
CA VAL A 399 5.07 0.01 -19.52
C VAL A 399 5.86 -1.09 -18.83
N LYS A 400 5.19 -2.04 -18.18
CA LYS A 400 5.81 -3.21 -17.53
C LYS A 400 6.45 -4.17 -18.55
N ALA A 401 5.84 -4.33 -19.73
CA ALA A 401 6.28 -5.28 -20.75
C ALA A 401 7.50 -4.82 -21.56
N ARG A 402 7.54 -3.52 -21.95
CA ARG A 402 8.51 -2.99 -22.92
C ARG A 402 9.98 -3.27 -22.56
N PRO A 403 10.45 -3.04 -21.31
CA PRO A 403 11.84 -3.31 -20.96
C PRO A 403 12.21 -4.79 -21.12
N LEU A 404 11.30 -5.70 -20.78
CA LEU A 404 11.52 -7.14 -20.87
C LEU A 404 11.61 -7.61 -22.32
N ILE A 405 10.64 -7.21 -23.15
CA ILE A 405 10.59 -7.59 -24.58
C ILE A 405 11.83 -7.07 -25.32
N ARG A 406 12.24 -5.84 -25.05
CA ARG A 406 13.48 -5.26 -25.61
C ARG A 406 14.73 -6.01 -25.16
N ALA A 407 14.78 -6.47 -23.91
CA ALA A 407 15.94 -7.19 -23.38
C ALA A 407 16.20 -8.50 -24.14
N ILE A 408 15.17 -9.19 -24.60
CA ILE A 408 15.31 -10.39 -25.45
C ILE A 408 15.31 -10.08 -26.96
N GLY A 409 15.35 -8.80 -27.35
CA GLY A 409 15.36 -8.39 -28.76
C GLY A 409 14.04 -8.55 -29.51
N GLY A 410 12.93 -8.74 -28.81
CA GLY A 410 11.58 -8.71 -29.41
C GLY A 410 11.09 -7.28 -29.66
N ARG A 411 9.95 -7.17 -30.35
CA ARG A 411 9.27 -5.89 -30.61
C ARG A 411 7.89 -5.85 -29.96
N LEU A 412 7.45 -4.65 -29.59
CA LEU A 412 6.10 -4.39 -29.08
C LEU A 412 5.57 -3.13 -29.76
N ASP A 413 4.80 -3.35 -30.83
CA ASP A 413 4.29 -2.30 -31.72
C ASP A 413 2.88 -1.82 -31.28
N LEU A 414 2.47 -2.17 -30.06
CA LEU A 414 1.25 -1.67 -29.43
C LEU A 414 1.50 -0.29 -28.84
N GLU A 415 0.55 0.61 -29.01
CA GLU A 415 0.52 1.92 -28.37
C GLU A 415 -0.63 1.97 -27.37
N ALA A 416 -0.43 2.67 -26.26
CA ALA A 416 -1.55 3.15 -25.48
C ALA A 416 -2.15 4.31 -26.28
N SER A 417 -3.45 4.25 -26.60
CA SER A 417 -4.14 5.50 -26.94
C SER A 417 -3.91 6.44 -25.76
N PRO A 418 -3.51 7.71 -25.97
CA PRO A 418 -3.52 8.64 -24.86
C PRO A 418 -4.95 8.62 -24.34
N ALA A 419 -5.12 8.10 -23.12
CA ALA A 419 -6.34 8.31 -22.38
C ALA A 419 -6.61 9.80 -22.44
N GLY A 420 -7.88 10.17 -22.43
CA GLY A 420 -8.29 11.54 -22.15
C GLY A 420 -7.90 11.96 -20.73
N VAL A 421 -6.63 11.78 -20.33
CA VAL A 421 -5.87 12.91 -19.80
C VAL A 421 -6.30 14.05 -20.70
N SER A 422 -7.14 14.93 -20.16
CA SER A 422 -6.89 16.33 -20.41
C SER A 422 -5.38 16.45 -20.13
N GLU A 423 -4.56 16.25 -21.18
CA GLU A 423 -3.48 17.15 -21.44
C GLU A 423 -4.17 18.48 -21.19
N ALA A 424 -4.07 18.97 -19.95
CA ALA A 424 -3.55 20.30 -19.76
C ALA A 424 -2.40 20.31 -20.74
N THR A 425 -2.74 20.70 -21.98
CA THR A 425 -1.82 21.13 -22.98
C THR A 425 -0.81 21.86 -22.12
N ALA A 426 0.44 21.42 -22.15
CA ALA A 426 1.50 22.36 -21.91
C ALA A 426 1.26 23.43 -22.97
N LEU A 427 0.33 24.34 -22.66
CA LEU A 427 0.10 25.56 -23.38
C LEU A 427 1.51 26.12 -23.39
N PRO A 428 2.06 26.42 -24.58
CA PRO A 428 3.38 27.00 -24.67
C PRO A 428 3.40 28.11 -23.62
N VAL A 429 4.34 28.02 -22.64
CA VAL A 429 4.41 28.90 -21.47
C VAL A 429 4.00 30.28 -21.93
N GLY A 430 2.74 30.60 -21.66
CA GLY A 430 2.10 31.77 -22.22
C GLY A 430 2.84 32.93 -21.59
N ASP A 431 3.40 33.78 -22.45
CA ASP A 431 4.21 34.93 -22.10
C ASP A 431 3.81 35.51 -20.73
N ALA A 432 4.77 35.45 -19.82
CA ALA A 432 4.59 35.71 -18.40
C ALA A 432 3.82 37.02 -18.21
N GLY A 433 2.61 36.91 -17.67
CA GLY A 433 1.99 38.03 -16.97
C GLY A 433 3.04 38.60 -16.00
N ARG A 434 3.33 39.90 -16.15
CA ARG A 434 4.35 40.69 -15.43
C ARG A 434 5.01 39.95 -14.26
N ALA A 435 6.28 39.59 -14.41
CA ALA A 435 7.08 38.99 -13.35
C ALA A 435 7.00 39.82 -12.05
N VAL A 436 7.00 39.13 -10.90
CA VAL A 436 6.97 39.79 -9.59
C VAL A 436 8.17 40.72 -9.48
N ASP A 437 7.93 41.97 -9.09
CA ASP A 437 9.00 42.95 -8.93
C ASP A 437 9.79 42.70 -7.63
N ALA A 438 10.84 41.89 -7.72
CA ALA A 438 11.73 41.57 -6.61
C ALA A 438 12.39 42.81 -5.98
N SER A 439 12.48 43.94 -6.71
CA SER A 439 13.05 45.18 -6.14
C SER A 439 12.18 45.78 -5.03
N ARG A 440 10.88 45.41 -4.98
CA ARG A 440 9.96 45.84 -3.92
C ARG A 440 10.19 45.13 -2.59
N GLY A 441 10.99 44.06 -2.57
CA GLY A 441 11.38 43.35 -1.36
C GLY A 441 10.53 42.13 -1.03
N ILE A 442 11.00 41.38 -0.04
CA ILE A 442 10.29 40.26 0.60
C ILE A 442 9.92 40.72 2.00
N PHE A 443 8.76 40.32 2.50
CA PHE A 443 8.37 40.66 3.86
C PHE A 443 8.04 39.43 4.69
N GLU A 444 8.12 39.57 6.00
CA GLU A 444 7.70 38.58 6.97
C GLU A 444 6.69 39.20 7.92
N THR A 445 5.81 38.39 8.51
CA THR A 445 4.82 38.88 9.45
C THR A 445 4.67 37.93 10.61
N VAL A 446 4.93 38.46 11.80
CA VAL A 446 4.99 37.71 13.06
C VAL A 446 3.93 38.28 14.00
N LEU A 447 3.23 37.39 14.69
CA LEU A 447 2.30 37.80 15.74
C LEU A 447 3.07 38.02 17.04
N VAL A 448 2.81 39.14 17.69
CA VAL A 448 3.39 39.49 18.98
C VAL A 448 2.26 39.62 19.99
N VAL A 449 2.38 38.97 21.14
CA VAL A 449 1.46 39.14 22.28
C VAL A 449 2.26 39.47 23.52
N ASP A 450 1.93 40.60 24.14
CA ASP A 450 2.53 41.04 25.41
C ASP A 450 4.07 40.93 25.41
N GLY A 451 4.68 41.42 24.33
CA GLY A 451 6.12 41.46 24.14
C GLY A 451 6.78 40.16 23.68
N HIS A 452 6.00 39.11 23.39
CA HIS A 452 6.50 37.82 22.92
C HIS A 452 6.11 37.57 21.46
N ALA A 453 7.10 37.26 20.62
CA ALA A 453 6.88 36.91 19.22
C ALA A 453 6.65 35.40 19.09
N ASP A 454 5.57 35.01 18.40
CA ASP A 454 5.30 33.60 18.13
C ASP A 454 6.19 33.06 17.01
N ASP A 455 6.77 31.89 17.26
CA ASP A 455 7.58 31.14 16.30
C ASP A 455 8.69 31.97 15.62
N LEU A 456 9.31 32.88 16.37
CA LEU A 456 10.24 33.86 15.83
C LEU A 456 11.36 33.20 15.02
N ASP A 457 11.91 32.10 15.52
CA ASP A 457 12.98 31.34 14.87
C ASP A 457 12.57 30.84 13.48
N ALA A 458 11.38 30.23 13.36
CA ALA A 458 10.87 29.75 12.09
C ALA A 458 10.63 30.89 11.09
N HIS A 459 10.12 32.03 11.56
CA HIS A 459 9.92 33.23 10.75
C HIS A 459 11.24 33.82 10.25
N LEU A 460 12.25 33.94 11.11
CA LEU A 460 13.57 34.44 10.74
C LEU A 460 14.29 33.49 9.79
N ALA A 461 14.21 32.18 10.03
CA ALA A 461 14.78 31.16 9.16
C ALA A 461 14.17 31.20 7.74
N ARG A 462 12.84 31.36 7.63
CA ARG A 462 12.17 31.47 6.32
C ARG A 462 12.53 32.77 5.59
N LEU A 463 12.58 33.89 6.32
CA LEU A 463 12.98 35.18 5.75
C LEU A 463 14.41 35.09 5.19
N ASP A 464 15.33 34.51 5.96
CA ASP A 464 16.73 34.33 5.58
C ASP A 464 16.89 33.37 4.39
N ALA A 465 16.14 32.27 4.35
CA ALA A 465 16.10 31.36 3.20
C ALA A 465 15.61 32.07 1.92
N SER A 466 14.56 32.89 2.04
CA SER A 466 14.02 33.67 0.92
C SER A 466 15.01 34.74 0.46
N VAL A 467 15.68 35.42 1.39
CA VAL A 467 16.72 36.42 1.08
C VAL A 467 17.92 35.80 0.39
N ARG A 468 18.36 34.61 0.81
CA ARG A 468 19.41 33.84 0.13
C ARG A 468 19.01 33.44 -1.28
N SER A 469 17.82 32.88 -1.43
CA SER A 469 17.32 32.39 -2.72
C SER A 469 17.19 33.53 -3.75
N VAL A 470 16.62 34.66 -3.34
CA VAL A 470 16.30 35.77 -4.26
C VAL A 470 17.45 36.76 -4.44
N TYR A 471 18.18 37.09 -3.37
CA TYR A 471 19.20 38.15 -3.38
C TYR A 471 20.64 37.65 -3.23
N GLY A 472 20.86 36.35 -3.04
CA GLY A 472 22.20 35.77 -2.93
C GLY A 472 22.97 36.14 -1.65
N THR A 473 22.29 36.68 -0.63
CA THR A 473 22.88 37.10 0.65
C THR A 473 22.03 36.61 1.84
N THR A 474 22.44 36.85 3.08
CA THR A 474 21.68 36.49 4.28
C THR A 474 21.13 37.73 4.97
N VAL A 475 20.14 37.56 5.85
CA VAL A 475 19.80 38.64 6.79
C VAL A 475 20.98 38.87 7.75
N ARG A 476 21.14 40.11 8.23
CA ARG A 476 22.27 40.49 9.10
C ARG A 476 22.22 39.74 10.44
N ALA A 477 23.38 39.35 10.94
CA ALA A 477 23.55 38.85 12.30
C ALA A 477 23.03 39.87 13.33
N GLY A 478 22.33 39.41 14.37
CA GLY A 478 21.72 40.27 15.38
C GLY A 478 20.26 40.67 15.14
N LEU A 479 19.61 40.11 14.11
CA LEU A 479 18.22 40.43 13.75
C LEU A 479 17.23 39.98 14.82
N GLU A 480 17.45 38.81 15.42
CA GLU A 480 16.63 38.25 16.50
C GLU A 480 16.64 39.16 17.74
N GLU A 481 17.81 39.57 18.22
CA GLU A 481 17.93 40.49 19.36
C GLU A 481 17.35 41.87 19.04
N ALA A 482 17.43 42.31 17.77
CA ALA A 482 16.78 43.53 17.33
C ALA A 482 15.24 43.41 17.36
N VAL A 483 14.68 42.24 17.00
CA VAL A 483 13.25 41.97 17.14
C VAL A 483 12.86 41.98 18.62
N HIS A 484 13.58 41.26 19.49
CA HIS A 484 13.31 41.23 20.93
C HIS A 484 13.29 42.63 21.56
N ARG A 485 14.30 43.47 21.25
CA ARG A 485 14.32 44.87 21.71
C ARG A 485 13.12 45.68 21.19
N ARG A 486 12.68 45.42 19.95
CA ARG A 486 11.56 46.14 19.34
C ARG A 486 10.22 45.78 19.98
N ILE A 487 10.04 44.55 20.42
CA ILE A 487 8.76 44.04 20.92
C ILE A 487 8.60 44.11 22.44
N ALA A 488 9.68 44.19 23.22
CA ALA A 488 9.67 44.05 24.69
C ALA A 488 8.68 44.97 25.46
N GLY A 489 8.30 46.12 24.89
CA GLY A 489 7.34 47.07 25.49
C GLY A 489 5.94 47.07 24.86
N LEU A 490 5.63 46.09 24.01
CA LEU A 490 4.35 46.00 23.32
C LEU A 490 3.34 45.19 24.15
N HIS A 491 2.11 45.68 24.23
CA HIS A 491 1.01 45.02 24.95
C HIS A 491 -0.13 44.63 24.00
N GLY A 492 -0.85 43.57 24.37
CA GLY A 492 -1.92 42.99 23.56
C GLY A 492 -1.40 42.35 22.28
N ARG A 493 -2.32 42.01 21.37
CA ARG A 493 -1.99 41.43 20.05
C ARG A 493 -1.49 42.50 19.10
N GLN A 494 -0.28 42.33 18.60
CA GLN A 494 0.39 43.23 17.67
C GLN A 494 0.88 42.45 16.44
N ARG A 495 0.79 43.08 15.27
CA ARG A 495 1.46 42.61 14.06
C ARG A 495 2.85 43.22 14.00
N LEU A 496 3.90 42.39 14.02
CA LEU A 496 5.25 42.76 13.63
C LEU A 496 5.46 42.41 12.16
N ARG A 497 5.84 43.38 11.34
CA ARG A 497 6.19 43.17 9.94
C ARG A 497 7.68 43.49 9.74
N LEU A 498 8.39 42.54 9.12
CA LEU A 498 9.80 42.68 8.73
C LEU A 498 9.85 42.84 7.21
N ASP A 499 10.26 43.99 6.70
CA ASP A 499 10.43 44.21 5.26
C ASP A 499 11.92 44.14 4.91
N ALA A 500 12.31 43.16 4.10
CA ALA A 500 13.66 42.94 3.58
C ALA A 500 13.75 43.45 2.14
N VAL A 501 14.38 44.61 1.97
CA VAL A 501 14.45 45.32 0.68
C VAL A 501 15.92 45.41 0.22
N PRO A 502 16.23 45.06 -1.04
CA PRO A 502 17.60 45.12 -1.56
C PRO A 502 18.14 46.57 -1.60
N ARG A 503 19.42 46.73 -1.27
CA ARG A 503 20.16 48.00 -1.25
C ARG A 503 21.59 47.77 -1.73
N GLY A 504 21.81 47.81 -3.05
CA GLY A 504 23.09 47.41 -3.63
C GLY A 504 23.29 45.90 -3.48
N ASP A 505 24.45 45.48 -2.98
CA ASP A 505 24.78 44.06 -2.75
C ASP A 505 24.33 43.53 -1.38
N ASP A 506 23.55 44.31 -0.61
CA ASP A 506 23.07 43.97 0.73
C ASP A 506 21.54 44.11 0.83
N VAL A 507 20.92 43.51 1.86
CA VAL A 507 19.49 43.57 2.13
C VAL A 507 19.23 44.32 3.44
N ARG A 508 18.43 45.38 3.36
CA ARG A 508 18.02 46.14 4.55
C ARG A 508 16.70 45.60 5.09
N VAL A 509 16.73 45.10 6.31
CA VAL A 509 15.52 44.73 7.06
C VAL A 509 15.00 45.93 7.87
N SER A 510 13.73 46.24 7.72
CA SER A 510 13.01 47.26 8.50
C SER A 510 11.84 46.65 9.25
N MET A 511 11.52 47.17 10.42
CA MET A 511 10.48 46.62 11.29
C MET A 511 9.35 47.63 11.51
N THR A 512 8.11 47.22 11.25
CA THR A 512 6.92 48.01 11.59
C THR A 512 6.00 47.20 12.50
N THR A 513 5.35 47.89 13.44
CA THR A 513 4.49 47.30 14.46
C THR A 513 3.15 48.00 14.43
N SER A 514 2.05 47.25 14.39
CA SER A 514 0.69 47.82 14.45
C SER A 514 -0.21 46.95 15.33
N PRO A 515 -1.16 47.53 16.08
CA PRO A 515 -2.19 46.75 16.79
C PRO A 515 -2.92 45.82 15.83
N LEU A 516 -3.28 44.63 16.32
CA LEU A 516 -4.02 43.65 15.56
C LEU A 516 -5.44 43.51 16.12
N ASP A 517 -6.43 43.93 15.32
CA ASP A 517 -7.85 43.84 15.69
C ASP A 517 -8.32 42.39 15.88
N THR A 518 -9.47 42.17 16.52
CA THR A 518 -10.10 40.85 16.57
C THR A 518 -10.40 40.37 15.14
N ALA A 519 -9.92 39.16 14.82
CA ALA A 519 -10.10 38.56 13.51
C ALA A 519 -11.58 38.23 13.26
N PRO A 520 -12.03 38.13 11.99
CA PRO A 520 -13.31 37.50 11.73
C PRO A 520 -13.28 36.04 12.22
N ALA A 521 -14.40 35.57 12.77
CA ALA A 521 -14.53 34.20 13.28
C ALA A 521 -14.44 33.14 12.16
N ALA A 522 -14.70 33.54 10.91
CA ALA A 522 -14.56 32.73 9.72
C ALA A 522 -14.27 33.58 8.47
N TRP A 523 -13.75 32.97 7.40
CA TRP A 523 -13.46 33.64 6.12
C TRP A 523 -14.43 33.22 5.02
N ALA A 524 -14.69 34.14 4.09
CA ALA A 524 -15.30 33.86 2.79
C ALA A 524 -14.24 34.04 1.70
N LEU A 525 -14.22 33.14 0.71
CA LEU A 525 -13.23 33.10 -0.35
C LEU A 525 -13.87 33.35 -1.72
N VAL A 526 -13.10 33.94 -2.65
CA VAL A 526 -13.47 34.10 -4.06
C VAL A 526 -12.36 33.54 -4.94
N PRO A 527 -12.61 32.55 -5.81
CA PRO A 527 -11.59 31.98 -6.68
C PRO A 527 -10.99 33.01 -7.65
N GLN A 528 -9.66 33.00 -7.79
CA GLN A 528 -8.93 33.79 -8.78
C GLN A 528 -7.83 32.94 -9.43
N VAL A 529 -7.85 32.84 -10.76
CA VAL A 529 -6.79 32.16 -11.51
C VAL A 529 -5.56 33.05 -11.59
N LEU A 530 -4.44 32.56 -11.07
CA LEU A 530 -3.13 33.17 -11.12
C LEU A 530 -2.09 32.10 -11.50
N PRO A 531 -1.77 31.96 -12.80
CA PRO A 531 -0.85 30.93 -13.26
C PRO A 531 0.50 30.97 -12.55
N GLY A 532 0.94 29.82 -12.03
CA GLY A 532 2.17 29.66 -11.24
C GLY A 532 2.14 30.29 -9.84
N GLY A 533 1.03 30.89 -9.43
CA GLY A 533 0.86 31.50 -8.11
C GLY A 533 1.79 32.68 -7.82
N LEU A 534 1.98 32.96 -6.54
CA LEU A 534 2.95 33.93 -6.03
C LEU A 534 4.32 33.31 -5.76
N GLY A 535 4.42 31.97 -5.78
CA GLY A 535 5.66 31.24 -5.55
C GLY A 535 6.06 31.12 -4.09
N GLU A 536 7.30 30.72 -3.84
CA GLU A 536 7.81 30.32 -2.51
C GLU A 536 8.15 31.48 -1.57
N HIS A 537 7.96 32.73 -2.01
CA HIS A 537 8.39 33.91 -1.27
C HIS A 537 7.23 34.84 -0.97
N LYS A 538 7.29 35.46 0.20
CA LYS A 538 6.27 36.41 0.64
C LYS A 538 6.56 37.81 0.08
N TRP A 539 6.29 37.97 -1.21
CA TRP A 539 6.59 39.17 -1.98
C TRP A 539 5.83 40.40 -1.50
N ALA A 540 6.53 41.54 -1.39
CA ALA A 540 5.90 42.84 -1.15
C ALA A 540 5.11 43.34 -2.38
N ASP A 541 5.50 42.91 -3.58
CA ASP A 541 4.72 43.15 -4.79
C ASP A 541 3.49 42.23 -4.84
N ARG A 542 2.30 42.83 -4.75
CA ARG A 542 1.00 42.15 -4.87
C ARG A 542 0.22 42.56 -6.10
N SER A 543 0.88 43.21 -7.07
CA SER A 543 0.23 43.74 -8.28
C SER A 543 -0.43 42.68 -9.18
N ARG A 544 -0.06 41.40 -9.02
CA ARG A 544 -0.63 40.26 -9.74
C ARG A 544 -1.94 39.74 -9.14
N VAL A 545 -2.26 40.08 -7.89
CA VAL A 545 -3.52 39.69 -7.24
C VAL A 545 -4.55 40.80 -7.50
N ALA A 546 -5.72 40.43 -8.01
CA ALA A 546 -6.74 41.41 -8.34
C ALA A 546 -7.52 41.77 -7.07
N PRO A 547 -7.96 43.03 -6.90
CA PRO A 547 -8.85 43.38 -5.81
C PRO A 547 -10.13 42.55 -5.88
N ALA A 548 -10.51 41.92 -4.77
CA ALA A 548 -11.72 41.10 -4.65
C ALA A 548 -12.58 41.53 -3.47
N ALA A 549 -13.88 41.21 -3.51
CA ALA A 549 -14.84 41.56 -2.46
C ALA A 549 -14.66 40.72 -1.17
N ALA A 550 -14.08 39.52 -1.30
CA ALA A 550 -13.64 38.67 -0.20
C ALA A 550 -12.20 38.17 -0.44
N GLU A 551 -11.65 37.33 0.43
CA GLU A 551 -10.27 36.87 0.29
C GLU A 551 -10.09 36.04 -1.01
N PRO A 552 -9.12 36.37 -1.88
CA PRO A 552 -8.86 35.57 -3.06
C PRO A 552 -8.35 34.16 -2.72
N LEU A 553 -8.98 33.12 -3.27
CA LEU A 553 -8.44 31.76 -3.36
C LEU A 553 -7.67 31.64 -4.69
N LEU A 554 -6.36 31.55 -4.63
CA LEU A 554 -5.49 31.51 -5.80
C LEU A 554 -5.50 30.10 -6.41
N LEU A 555 -5.83 30.04 -7.70
CA LEU A 555 -5.84 28.82 -8.51
C LEU A 555 -4.77 28.89 -9.60
N ASP A 556 -4.18 27.76 -9.97
CA ASP A 556 -3.35 27.67 -11.17
C ASP A 556 -4.21 27.54 -12.44
N ALA A 557 -3.59 27.63 -13.61
CA ALA A 557 -4.26 27.55 -14.92
C ALA A 557 -5.01 26.22 -15.14
N ASP A 558 -4.57 25.15 -14.49
CA ASP A 558 -5.21 23.82 -14.54
C ASP A 558 -6.28 23.61 -13.46
N GLY A 559 -6.65 24.67 -12.72
CA GLY A 559 -7.68 24.60 -11.67
C GLY A 559 -7.18 24.11 -10.32
N SER A 560 -5.88 23.88 -10.16
CA SER A 560 -5.29 23.47 -8.88
C SER A 560 -5.35 24.61 -7.85
N VAL A 561 -5.73 24.28 -6.62
CA VAL A 561 -5.72 25.17 -5.46
C VAL A 561 -4.28 25.37 -4.98
N LEU A 562 -3.88 26.64 -4.81
CA LEU A 562 -2.54 27.00 -4.32
C LEU A 562 -2.59 27.48 -2.86
N GLU A 563 -3.05 28.71 -2.65
CA GLU A 563 -3.18 29.35 -1.35
C GLU A 563 -4.16 30.52 -1.46
N THR A 564 -4.40 31.25 -0.38
CA THR A 564 -5.04 32.56 -0.46
C THR A 564 -4.00 33.67 -0.58
N GLU A 565 -4.41 34.91 -0.78
CA GLU A 565 -3.47 36.04 -0.77
C GLU A 565 -2.65 36.09 0.53
N ARG A 566 -3.25 35.72 1.68
CA ARG A 566 -2.67 35.94 3.01
C ARG A 566 -2.48 34.68 3.86
N ALA A 567 -2.90 33.51 3.39
CA ALA A 567 -2.96 32.28 4.19
C ALA A 567 -2.88 31.00 3.34
N ASN A 568 -2.34 29.92 3.92
CA ASN A 568 -2.39 28.60 3.30
C ASN A 568 -3.77 27.94 3.53
N VAL A 569 -4.18 27.07 2.62
CA VAL A 569 -5.50 26.42 2.62
C VAL A 569 -5.39 24.96 3.07
N PHE A 570 -6.37 24.52 3.83
CA PHE A 570 -6.55 23.14 4.27
C PHE A 570 -7.99 22.69 4.03
N ALA A 571 -8.15 21.44 3.64
CA ALA A 571 -9.43 20.75 3.49
C ALA A 571 -9.46 19.51 4.37
N VAL A 572 -10.54 19.32 5.11
CA VAL A 572 -10.81 18.11 5.90
C VAL A 572 -11.71 17.22 5.06
N LEU A 573 -11.11 16.14 4.54
CA LEU A 573 -11.82 15.08 3.86
C LEU A 573 -12.01 13.91 4.82
N ASP A 574 -12.85 12.95 4.42
CA ASP A 574 -13.13 11.79 5.26
C ASP A 574 -11.83 11.06 5.64
N ASP A 575 -10.82 11.01 4.76
CA ASP A 575 -9.55 10.31 4.94
C ASP A 575 -8.47 11.07 5.72
N GLY A 576 -8.64 12.38 5.97
CA GLY A 576 -7.72 13.15 6.79
C GLY A 576 -7.65 14.64 6.41
N LEU A 577 -6.49 15.22 6.67
CA LEU A 577 -6.22 16.64 6.44
C LEU A 577 -5.41 16.85 5.15
N HIS A 578 -5.95 17.59 4.19
CA HIS A 578 -5.35 17.80 2.89
C HIS A 578 -4.90 19.26 2.73
N THR A 579 -3.73 19.47 2.12
CA THR A 579 -3.22 20.81 1.81
C THR A 579 -2.36 20.79 0.54
N PRO A 580 -2.31 21.89 -0.24
CA PRO A 580 -1.48 21.96 -1.44
C PRO A 580 -0.01 21.61 -1.19
N ALA A 581 0.59 20.83 -2.09
CA ALA A 581 2.01 20.43 -2.02
C ALA A 581 2.96 21.60 -2.24
N LEU A 582 4.11 21.59 -1.55
CA LEU A 582 5.16 22.61 -1.75
C LEU A 582 6.01 22.26 -2.97
N ASP A 583 5.56 22.67 -4.15
CA ASP A 583 6.20 22.40 -5.45
C ASP A 583 6.77 23.64 -6.15
N GLY A 584 6.99 24.71 -5.38
CA GLY A 584 7.51 25.98 -5.88
C GLY A 584 6.45 27.05 -6.18
N ARG A 585 5.15 26.71 -6.14
CA ARG A 585 4.07 27.63 -6.58
C ARG A 585 3.35 28.37 -5.44
N LEU A 586 3.60 28.00 -4.18
CA LEU A 586 2.99 28.63 -3.00
C LEU A 586 3.97 28.80 -1.84
N LEU A 587 3.60 29.64 -0.88
CA LEU A 587 4.46 29.98 0.26
C LEU A 587 4.56 28.81 1.27
N PRO A 588 5.76 28.35 1.65
CA PRO A 588 5.94 27.45 2.79
C PRO A 588 5.61 28.18 4.10
N GLY A 589 4.35 28.09 4.53
CA GLY A 589 3.82 28.71 5.76
C GLY A 589 4.47 28.18 7.05
N THR A 590 4.94 29.05 7.94
CA THR A 590 5.39 28.65 9.30
C THR A 590 4.23 28.03 10.09
N THR A 591 3.09 28.71 10.13
CA THR A 591 1.87 28.15 10.76
C THR A 591 1.35 26.92 10.04
N ARG A 592 1.48 26.84 8.70
CA ARG A 592 1.16 25.63 7.93
C ARG A 592 1.97 24.43 8.44
N ALA A 593 3.28 24.58 8.59
CA ALA A 593 4.15 23.52 9.12
C ALA A 593 3.70 23.07 10.52
N ARG A 594 3.40 24.03 11.41
CA ARG A 594 2.89 23.74 12.75
C ARG A 594 1.52 23.03 12.75
N VAL A 595 0.61 23.37 11.84
CA VAL A 595 -0.67 22.66 11.68
C VAL A 595 -0.43 21.21 11.27
N VAL A 596 0.49 20.97 10.34
CA VAL A 596 0.88 19.61 9.92
C VAL A 596 1.43 18.83 11.11
N GLU A 597 2.36 19.41 11.89
CA GLU A 597 2.91 18.77 13.09
C GLU A 597 1.85 18.45 14.14
N LEU A 598 0.93 19.38 14.40
CA LEU A 598 -0.17 19.17 15.34
C LEU A 598 -1.11 18.06 14.88
N ALA A 599 -1.48 18.04 13.60
CA ALA A 599 -2.33 16.99 13.06
C ALA A 599 -1.67 15.61 13.19
N LEU A 600 -0.39 15.49 12.83
CA LEU A 600 0.39 14.26 12.98
C LEU A 600 0.51 13.83 14.45
N GLY A 601 0.76 14.77 15.37
CA GLY A 601 0.82 14.50 16.81
C GLY A 601 -0.52 14.05 17.42
N LEU A 602 -1.64 14.42 16.80
CA LEU A 602 -2.98 13.95 17.16
C LEU A 602 -3.36 12.64 16.44
N GLY A 603 -2.46 12.08 15.63
CA GLY A 603 -2.68 10.85 14.86
C GLY A 603 -3.53 11.03 13.62
N ILE A 604 -3.74 12.26 13.14
CA ILE A 604 -4.54 12.54 11.94
C ILE A 604 -3.65 12.49 10.69
N PRO A 605 -3.99 11.68 9.67
CA PRO A 605 -3.25 11.65 8.41
C PRO A 605 -3.22 13.02 7.73
N VAL A 606 -2.06 13.41 7.20
CA VAL A 606 -1.89 14.65 6.45
C VAL A 606 -1.41 14.34 5.03
N PHE A 607 -2.16 14.83 4.04
CA PHE A 607 -1.86 14.63 2.62
C PHE A 607 -1.44 15.96 1.98
N GLN A 608 -0.24 15.96 1.41
CA GLN A 608 0.32 17.10 0.68
C GLN A 608 0.37 16.74 -0.81
N HIS A 609 -0.58 17.24 -1.60
CA HIS A 609 -0.69 16.96 -3.03
C HIS A 609 -1.29 18.15 -3.79
N ARG A 610 -1.44 18.03 -5.10
CA ARG A 610 -2.18 18.99 -5.92
C ARG A 610 -3.67 18.87 -5.60
N LEU A 611 -4.24 19.86 -4.87
CA LEU A 611 -5.67 19.94 -4.58
C LEU A 611 -6.40 20.67 -5.70
N THR A 612 -7.68 20.37 -5.87
CA THR A 612 -8.59 21.03 -6.83
C THR A 612 -9.76 21.69 -6.10
N THR A 613 -10.54 22.52 -6.80
CA THR A 613 -11.79 23.05 -6.27
C THR A 613 -12.84 21.96 -6.02
N ALA A 614 -12.80 20.84 -6.76
CA ALA A 614 -13.64 19.69 -6.52
C ALA A 614 -13.33 19.03 -5.16
N ASP A 615 -12.03 18.94 -4.80
CA ASP A 615 -11.63 18.44 -3.48
C ASP A 615 -12.15 19.35 -2.35
N LEU A 616 -12.09 20.67 -2.53
CA LEU A 616 -12.66 21.61 -1.56
C LEU A 616 -14.17 21.43 -1.44
N ALA A 617 -14.89 21.29 -2.56
CA ALA A 617 -16.33 21.08 -2.57
C ALA A 617 -16.75 19.79 -1.85
N ALA A 618 -15.92 18.74 -1.92
CA ALA A 618 -16.12 17.48 -1.21
C ALA A 618 -15.71 17.51 0.27
N ALA A 619 -15.00 18.56 0.71
CA ALA A 619 -14.53 18.67 2.08
C ALA A 619 -15.67 18.89 3.07
N THR A 620 -15.57 18.25 4.23
CA THR A 620 -16.50 18.45 5.36
C THR A 620 -16.18 19.75 6.11
N GLU A 621 -14.91 20.14 6.13
CA GLU A 621 -14.44 21.39 6.71
C GLU A 621 -13.37 22.00 5.79
N VAL A 622 -13.36 23.32 5.63
CA VAL A 622 -12.27 24.05 5.00
C VAL A 622 -11.78 25.09 5.98
N PHE A 623 -10.47 25.23 6.12
CA PHE A 623 -9.88 26.29 6.93
C PHE A 623 -8.63 26.85 6.28
N VAL A 624 -8.27 28.05 6.71
CA VAL A 624 -7.06 28.74 6.28
C VAL A 624 -6.16 28.98 7.47
N THR A 625 -4.85 29.09 7.22
CA THR A 625 -3.89 29.37 8.28
C THR A 625 -2.87 30.43 7.91
N ASN A 626 -2.58 31.32 8.87
CA ASN A 626 -1.48 32.27 8.81
C ASN A 626 -0.99 32.65 10.21
N ALA A 627 0.21 33.23 10.27
CA ALA A 627 0.89 33.57 11.52
C ALA A 627 0.14 34.56 12.42
N LEU A 628 -0.70 35.43 11.87
CA LEU A 628 -1.43 36.43 12.67
C LEU A 628 -2.74 35.90 13.26
N ARG A 629 -3.37 34.97 12.56
CA ARG A 629 -4.73 34.50 12.87
C ARG A 629 -4.79 33.04 13.31
N GLY A 630 -3.69 32.29 13.18
CA GLY A 630 -3.65 30.87 13.50
C GLY A 630 -4.48 30.08 12.49
N ILE A 631 -5.41 29.27 12.98
CA ILE A 631 -6.34 28.47 12.19
C ILE A 631 -7.70 29.16 12.19
N VAL A 632 -8.24 29.47 11.01
CA VAL A 632 -9.52 30.16 10.83
C VAL A 632 -10.42 29.36 9.89
N PRO A 633 -11.65 29.00 10.30
CA PRO A 633 -12.57 28.27 9.43
C PRO A 633 -12.98 29.11 8.22
N VAL A 634 -13.25 28.45 7.10
CA VAL A 634 -13.83 29.05 5.89
C VAL A 634 -15.29 28.67 5.84
N THR A 635 -16.19 29.65 5.76
CA THR A 635 -17.64 29.40 5.72
C THR A 635 -18.20 29.30 4.31
N SER A 636 -17.51 29.87 3.31
CA SER A 636 -17.96 29.85 1.92
C SER A 636 -16.83 30.14 0.94
N CYS A 637 -16.88 29.53 -0.23
CA CYS A 637 -16.09 29.88 -1.39
C CYS A 637 -16.99 29.97 -2.63
N GLU A 638 -17.00 31.14 -3.28
CA GLU A 638 -17.89 31.40 -4.42
C GLU A 638 -17.71 30.37 -5.54
N GLY A 639 -18.79 29.73 -5.97
CA GLY A 639 -18.77 28.70 -7.02
C GLY A 639 -18.13 27.37 -6.62
N VAL A 640 -17.73 27.19 -5.37
CA VAL A 640 -17.07 25.98 -4.87
C VAL A 640 -17.89 25.29 -3.78
N GLY A 641 -18.25 25.98 -2.70
CA GLY A 641 -18.95 25.35 -1.58
C GLY A 641 -19.16 26.24 -0.36
N ALA A 642 -19.86 25.71 0.64
CA ALA A 642 -20.08 26.34 1.93
C ALA A 642 -19.93 25.33 3.06
N TRP A 643 -19.30 25.75 4.16
CA TRP A 643 -18.93 24.87 5.27
C TRP A 643 -19.27 25.49 6.62
N GLY A 644 -19.53 24.65 7.62
CA GLY A 644 -19.59 25.09 9.01
C GLY A 644 -18.20 25.09 9.66
N PRO A 645 -18.01 25.78 10.80
CA PRO A 645 -16.82 25.57 11.63
C PRO A 645 -16.86 24.14 12.18
N GLY A 646 -16.05 23.25 11.64
CA GLY A 646 -16.11 21.83 12.00
C GLY A 646 -15.23 21.44 13.20
N PRO A 647 -15.49 20.25 13.80
CA PRO A 647 -14.85 19.79 15.03
C PRO A 647 -13.34 19.61 14.90
N LEU A 648 -12.83 19.17 13.74
CA LEU A 648 -11.39 18.98 13.56
C LEU A 648 -10.66 20.32 13.51
N THR A 649 -11.20 21.28 12.75
CA THR A 649 -10.68 22.65 12.69
C THR A 649 -10.66 23.27 14.09
N ALA A 650 -11.73 23.08 14.88
CA ALA A 650 -11.81 23.59 16.24
C ALA A 650 -10.74 22.97 17.16
N ARG A 651 -10.56 21.64 17.10
CA ARG A 651 -9.57 20.90 17.88
C ARG A 651 -8.14 21.32 17.52
N LEU A 652 -7.82 21.43 16.23
CA LEU A 652 -6.51 21.92 15.78
C LEU A 652 -6.28 23.37 16.21
N ALA A 653 -7.32 24.21 16.13
CA ALA A 653 -7.21 25.62 16.54
C ALA A 653 -7.01 25.75 18.05
N GLU A 654 -7.63 24.89 18.87
CA GLU A 654 -7.41 24.82 20.31
C GLU A 654 -6.00 24.35 20.64
N ALA A 655 -5.53 23.26 20.02
CA ALA A 655 -4.17 22.76 20.20
C ALA A 655 -3.11 23.81 19.79
N HIS A 656 -3.34 24.51 18.68
CA HIS A 656 -2.48 25.62 18.25
C HIS A 656 -2.49 26.80 19.23
N ARG A 657 -3.64 27.12 19.84
CA ARG A 657 -3.73 28.17 20.87
C ARG A 657 -3.07 27.75 22.18
N ALA A 658 -3.08 26.47 22.54
CA ALA A 658 -2.43 25.97 23.76
C ALA A 658 -0.90 26.18 23.73
N LEU A 659 -0.28 26.09 22.54
CA LEU A 659 1.14 26.40 22.32
C LEU A 659 1.53 27.85 22.68
N TRP A 660 0.57 28.78 22.64
CA TRP A 660 0.81 30.20 22.88
C TRP A 660 0.92 30.58 24.37
N GLY A 661 0.57 29.67 25.29
CA GLY A 661 0.55 29.94 26.74
C GLY A 661 1.53 29.13 27.57
N ALA A 662 2.12 28.07 27.01
CA ALA A 662 3.06 27.20 27.70
C ALA A 662 4.34 27.09 26.87
N GLY A 663 5.46 27.61 27.37
CA GLY A 663 6.76 27.29 26.80
C GLY A 663 6.93 25.78 26.80
N ALA A 664 7.12 25.20 25.61
CA ALA A 664 7.11 23.76 25.34
C ALA A 664 5.82 23.06 25.80
N LEU A 665 5.08 22.49 24.84
CA LEU A 665 4.21 21.36 25.18
C LEU A 665 5.11 20.25 25.72
N ASP A 666 5.13 20.05 27.04
CA ASP A 666 5.03 18.68 27.51
C ASP A 666 3.75 18.15 26.86
N LEU A 667 3.91 17.39 25.78
CA LEU A 667 2.86 16.50 25.29
C LEU A 667 2.26 15.82 26.54
N PRO A 668 0.94 15.76 26.70
CA PRO A 668 0.37 15.12 27.86
C PRO A 668 1.02 13.74 27.98
N ALA A 669 1.76 13.53 29.07
CA ALA A 669 2.29 12.21 29.37
C ALA A 669 1.11 11.24 29.26
N ALA A 670 1.33 10.14 28.53
CA ALA A 670 0.39 9.04 28.46
C ALA A 670 -0.19 8.82 29.88
N PRO A 671 -1.52 8.73 30.04
CA PRO A 671 -2.14 8.75 31.35
C PRO A 671 -1.41 7.75 32.26
N ALA A 672 -0.89 8.27 33.37
CA ALA A 672 -0.15 7.46 34.33
C ALA A 672 -1.01 6.24 34.69
N THR A 673 -0.41 5.06 34.52
CA THR A 673 -1.00 3.76 34.81
C THR A 673 -1.46 3.71 36.26
N ARG A 674 -2.73 4.09 36.49
CA ARG A 674 -3.43 3.72 37.72
C ARG A 674 -3.65 2.22 37.63
N ARG A 675 -2.81 1.47 38.32
CA ARG A 675 -3.10 0.08 38.72
C ARG A 675 -4.44 0.06 39.45
N SER A 676 -5.53 -0.17 38.72
CA SER A 676 -6.79 -0.59 39.32
C SER A 676 -6.70 -2.06 39.64
N LYS A 677 -7.18 -2.39 40.84
CA LYS A 677 -7.23 -3.73 41.39
C LYS A 677 -7.92 -4.70 40.42
N ASP A 678 -7.21 -5.79 40.19
CA ASP A 678 -7.68 -7.13 39.83
C ASP A 678 -9.21 -7.28 39.68
N PRO A 679 -9.74 -7.45 38.46
CA PRO A 679 -11.05 -8.05 38.27
C PRO A 679 -10.87 -9.56 38.42
N SER A 680 -11.24 -10.05 39.59
CA SER A 680 -11.40 -11.47 39.86
C SER A 680 -12.28 -12.15 38.79
N THR A 681 -11.73 -13.23 38.23
CA THR A 681 -12.43 -14.45 37.77
C THR A 681 -13.45 -14.32 36.63
N THR A 682 -12.98 -14.26 35.38
CA THR A 682 -13.67 -14.87 34.23
C THR A 682 -12.63 -15.55 33.33
N GLY A 683 -12.94 -16.72 32.79
CA GLY A 683 -12.01 -17.51 31.97
C GLY A 683 -11.51 -16.75 30.73
N ARG A 684 -10.39 -17.21 30.15
CA ARG A 684 -9.84 -16.65 28.90
C ARG A 684 -10.94 -16.59 27.83
N PRO A 685 -11.10 -15.48 27.08
CA PRO A 685 -12.09 -15.41 26.01
C PRO A 685 -11.91 -16.55 25.01
N ARG A 686 -13.00 -17.23 24.64
CA ARG A 686 -13.01 -18.20 23.55
C ARG A 686 -13.98 -17.68 22.49
N VAL A 687 -13.44 -17.32 21.33
CA VAL A 687 -14.15 -16.56 20.30
C VAL A 687 -14.40 -17.43 19.07
N LEU A 688 -15.68 -17.56 18.69
CA LEU A 688 -16.07 -18.15 17.42
C LEU A 688 -16.06 -17.08 16.33
N PHE A 689 -15.31 -17.30 15.27
CA PHE A 689 -15.33 -16.51 14.06
C PHE A 689 -16.17 -17.20 13.00
N ILE A 690 -17.17 -16.49 12.46
CA ILE A 690 -17.84 -16.89 11.23
C ILE A 690 -17.13 -16.18 10.08
N ASP A 691 -16.33 -16.92 9.32
CA ASP A 691 -15.58 -16.44 8.17
C ASP A 691 -16.49 -16.37 6.94
N ASN A 692 -16.75 -15.14 6.48
CA ASN A 692 -17.47 -14.89 5.24
C ASN A 692 -16.52 -14.82 4.02
N TYR A 693 -15.49 -15.68 3.97
CA TYR A 693 -14.45 -15.70 2.93
C TYR A 693 -13.67 -14.39 2.81
N ASP A 694 -13.41 -13.75 3.94
CA ASP A 694 -12.66 -12.51 3.96
C ASP A 694 -11.15 -12.72 3.94
N SER A 695 -10.44 -11.70 3.47
CA SER A 695 -8.99 -11.67 3.44
C SER A 695 -8.33 -11.06 4.66
N PHE A 696 -9.08 -10.76 5.72
CA PHE A 696 -8.55 -10.18 6.96
C PHE A 696 -9.01 -10.91 8.25
N VAL A 697 -9.85 -11.96 8.16
CA VAL A 697 -10.35 -12.70 9.33
C VAL A 697 -9.25 -13.24 10.25
N PHE A 698 -8.12 -13.70 9.69
CA PHE A 698 -7.01 -14.19 10.51
C PHE A 698 -6.23 -13.05 11.16
N ASN A 699 -6.27 -11.82 10.62
CA ASN A 699 -5.73 -10.66 11.34
C ASN A 699 -6.56 -10.37 12.61
N LEU A 700 -7.89 -10.46 12.53
CA LEU A 700 -8.77 -10.35 13.70
C LEU A 700 -8.48 -11.48 14.71
N ALA A 701 -8.36 -12.72 14.23
CA ALA A 701 -8.09 -13.87 15.09
C ALA A 701 -6.72 -13.75 15.79
N GLN A 702 -5.70 -13.26 15.09
CA GLN A 702 -4.38 -12.98 15.65
C GLN A 702 -4.47 -11.92 16.76
N TYR A 703 -5.21 -10.83 16.55
CA TYR A 703 -5.42 -9.79 17.58
C TYR A 703 -6.14 -10.33 18.82
N VAL A 704 -7.16 -11.20 18.64
CA VAL A 704 -7.79 -11.88 19.78
C VAL A 704 -6.78 -12.76 20.53
N GLY A 705 -5.91 -13.46 19.81
CA GLY A 705 -4.83 -14.25 20.39
C GLY A 705 -3.82 -13.40 21.18
N GLU A 706 -3.43 -12.25 20.66
CA GLU A 706 -2.57 -11.26 21.33
C GLU A 706 -3.20 -10.72 22.63
N LEU A 707 -4.52 -10.59 22.65
CA LEU A 707 -5.31 -10.21 23.83
C LEU A 707 -5.53 -11.38 24.81
N GLY A 708 -4.95 -12.56 24.55
CA GLY A 708 -5.00 -13.73 25.41
C GLY A 708 -6.24 -14.62 25.25
N GLY A 709 -7.04 -14.38 24.21
CA GLY A 709 -8.17 -15.23 23.82
C GLY A 709 -7.76 -16.44 22.98
N SER A 710 -8.61 -17.46 22.92
CA SER A 710 -8.53 -18.53 21.92
C SER A 710 -9.59 -18.33 20.84
N THR A 711 -9.30 -18.83 19.63
CA THR A 711 -10.14 -18.60 18.46
C THR A 711 -10.48 -19.91 17.78
N GLU A 712 -11.68 -19.97 17.20
CA GLU A 712 -12.12 -21.02 16.30
C GLU A 712 -12.74 -20.34 15.08
N VAL A 713 -12.21 -20.59 13.89
CA VAL A 713 -12.64 -19.94 12.64
C VAL A 713 -13.38 -20.97 11.80
N VAL A 714 -14.65 -20.68 11.47
CA VAL A 714 -15.53 -21.56 10.71
C VAL A 714 -16.09 -20.78 9.52
N ARG A 715 -15.92 -21.30 8.31
CA ARG A 715 -16.53 -20.70 7.11
C ARG A 715 -18.05 -20.74 7.22
N HIS A 716 -18.72 -19.69 6.72
CA HIS A 716 -20.16 -19.51 6.87
C HIS A 716 -21.03 -20.64 6.27
N ASP A 717 -20.45 -21.51 5.45
CA ASP A 717 -21.09 -22.62 4.74
C ASP A 717 -20.58 -24.00 5.20
N ALA A 718 -19.63 -24.04 6.14
CA ALA A 718 -18.96 -25.27 6.56
C ALA A 718 -19.65 -26.00 7.73
N ALA A 719 -20.56 -25.34 8.45
CA ALA A 719 -21.23 -25.91 9.62
C ALA A 719 -22.67 -25.41 9.77
N ARG A 720 -23.50 -26.15 10.53
CA ARG A 720 -24.85 -25.70 10.90
C ARG A 720 -24.80 -24.95 12.24
N VAL A 721 -25.64 -23.93 12.42
CA VAL A 721 -25.68 -23.15 13.67
C VAL A 721 -26.00 -24.01 14.91
N ASP A 722 -26.83 -25.04 14.76
CA ASP A 722 -27.13 -25.99 15.84
C ASP A 722 -25.89 -26.72 16.37
N GLU A 723 -24.92 -27.02 15.50
CA GLU A 723 -23.67 -27.69 15.87
C GLU A 723 -22.77 -26.74 16.67
N LEU A 724 -22.71 -25.47 16.24
CA LEU A 724 -21.89 -24.43 16.86
C LEU A 724 -22.41 -24.00 18.25
N LEU A 725 -23.73 -23.99 18.45
CA LEU A 725 -24.35 -23.64 19.73
C LEU A 725 -24.05 -24.65 20.85
N GLY A 726 -23.59 -25.86 20.50
CA GLY A 726 -23.09 -26.83 21.47
C GLY A 726 -21.72 -26.48 22.07
N GLY A 727 -21.00 -25.51 21.51
CA GLY A 727 -19.68 -25.08 21.97
C GLY A 727 -19.72 -24.08 23.13
N ASP A 728 -18.64 -24.07 23.93
CA ASP A 728 -18.41 -23.15 25.06
C ASP A 728 -17.82 -21.79 24.62
N PHE A 729 -18.36 -21.21 23.55
CA PHE A 729 -17.94 -19.89 23.07
C PHE A 729 -18.43 -18.78 23.98
N THR A 730 -17.51 -17.89 24.38
CA THR A 730 -17.86 -16.72 25.20
C THR A 730 -18.21 -15.50 24.37
N HIS A 731 -17.73 -15.43 23.12
CA HIS A 731 -18.00 -14.35 22.18
C HIS A 731 -18.09 -14.91 20.75
N VAL A 732 -18.81 -14.19 19.88
CA VAL A 732 -18.87 -14.47 18.45
C VAL A 732 -18.47 -13.24 17.66
N ILE A 733 -17.65 -13.42 16.63
CA ILE A 733 -17.34 -12.38 15.65
C ILE A 733 -17.81 -12.86 14.27
N VAL A 734 -18.71 -12.10 13.66
CA VAL A 734 -19.07 -12.28 12.25
C VAL A 734 -18.12 -11.41 11.43
N SER A 735 -17.26 -12.07 10.64
CA SER A 735 -16.17 -11.39 9.93
C SER A 735 -16.69 -10.46 8.83
N PRO A 736 -15.79 -9.62 8.25
CA PRO A 736 -16.01 -9.03 6.94
C PRO A 736 -16.21 -10.11 5.88
N GLY A 737 -16.47 -9.71 4.64
CA GLY A 737 -16.59 -10.60 3.50
C GLY A 737 -17.04 -9.86 2.25
N PRO A 738 -17.02 -10.53 1.08
CA PRO A 738 -17.54 -9.98 -0.16
C PRO A 738 -19.06 -10.02 -0.21
N GLY A 739 -19.64 -9.25 -1.11
CA GLY A 739 -21.07 -9.30 -1.45
C GLY A 739 -21.98 -8.65 -0.42
N THR A 740 -23.20 -9.16 -0.33
CA THR A 740 -24.28 -8.61 0.49
C THR A 740 -24.60 -9.51 1.69
N PRO A 741 -25.36 -9.04 2.69
CA PRO A 741 -25.81 -9.92 3.79
C PRO A 741 -26.52 -11.20 3.35
N ALA A 742 -27.17 -11.19 2.18
CA ALA A 742 -27.83 -12.37 1.61
C ALA A 742 -26.85 -13.49 1.21
N ASP A 743 -25.59 -13.11 0.93
CA ASP A 743 -24.52 -14.03 0.52
C ASP A 743 -23.72 -14.57 1.73
N ALA A 744 -24.00 -14.08 2.95
CA ALA A 744 -23.22 -14.38 4.16
C ALA A 744 -23.60 -15.72 4.85
N GLY A 745 -24.19 -16.66 4.12
CA GLY A 745 -24.59 -17.98 4.60
C GLY A 745 -25.28 -18.00 5.96
N ILE A 746 -24.71 -18.72 6.93
CA ILE A 746 -25.30 -18.85 8.28
C ILE A 746 -25.19 -17.59 9.14
N SER A 747 -24.48 -16.54 8.72
CA SER A 747 -24.20 -15.35 9.54
C SER A 747 -25.46 -14.69 10.10
N ALA A 748 -26.52 -14.59 9.30
CA ALA A 748 -27.79 -14.00 9.76
C ALA A 748 -28.49 -14.87 10.82
N GLU A 749 -28.38 -16.20 10.73
CA GLU A 749 -28.90 -17.10 11.77
C GLU A 749 -28.04 -17.03 13.04
N VAL A 750 -26.71 -16.95 12.89
CA VAL A 750 -25.77 -16.77 14.01
C VAL A 750 -26.09 -15.51 14.79
N VAL A 751 -26.26 -14.37 14.13
CA VAL A 751 -26.64 -13.10 14.79
C VAL A 751 -27.93 -13.25 15.60
N ARG A 752 -28.98 -13.88 15.03
CA ARG A 752 -30.28 -14.06 15.71
C ARG A 752 -30.19 -14.98 16.91
N ARG A 753 -29.41 -16.07 16.81
CA ARG A 753 -29.41 -17.14 17.81
C ARG A 753 -28.36 -16.95 18.90
N PHE A 754 -27.10 -16.66 18.53
CA PHE A 754 -26.07 -16.34 19.51
C PHE A 754 -26.34 -15.01 20.19
N GLY A 755 -26.77 -13.99 19.44
CA GLY A 755 -26.99 -12.64 19.97
C GLY A 755 -28.04 -12.55 21.08
N ALA A 756 -28.86 -13.59 21.30
CA ALA A 756 -29.80 -13.67 22.40
C ALA A 756 -29.11 -13.81 23.78
N HIS A 757 -27.89 -14.35 23.83
CA HIS A 757 -27.22 -14.69 25.10
C HIS A 757 -25.69 -14.58 25.08
N THR A 758 -25.08 -14.51 23.91
CA THR A 758 -23.62 -14.44 23.71
C THR A 758 -23.29 -13.11 23.02
N PRO A 759 -22.28 -12.36 23.49
CA PRO A 759 -21.81 -11.16 22.80
C PRO A 759 -21.45 -11.43 21.34
N VAL A 760 -22.03 -10.65 20.41
CA VAL A 760 -21.77 -10.73 18.96
C VAL A 760 -21.20 -9.40 18.48
N LEU A 761 -20.05 -9.45 17.80
CA LEU A 761 -19.50 -8.34 17.05
C LEU A 761 -19.60 -8.64 15.55
N GLY A 762 -20.25 -7.77 14.79
CA GLY A 762 -20.19 -7.79 13.34
C GLY A 762 -19.14 -6.81 12.81
N VAL A 763 -18.23 -7.26 11.95
CA VAL A 763 -17.21 -6.38 11.33
C VAL A 763 -17.50 -6.27 9.84
N CYS A 764 -17.59 -5.06 9.29
CA CYS A 764 -17.88 -4.76 7.89
C CYS A 764 -19.13 -5.49 7.35
N LEU A 765 -19.00 -6.57 6.57
CA LEU A 765 -20.15 -7.40 6.16
C LEU A 765 -20.93 -7.91 7.37
N GLY A 766 -20.26 -8.32 8.45
CA GLY A 766 -20.94 -8.70 9.70
C GLY A 766 -21.76 -7.58 10.33
N HIS A 767 -21.30 -6.32 10.23
CA HIS A 767 -22.06 -5.14 10.64
C HIS A 767 -23.30 -4.94 9.75
N GLN A 768 -23.17 -5.14 8.45
CA GLN A 768 -24.27 -5.05 7.49
C GLN A 768 -25.30 -6.17 7.73
N VAL A 769 -24.86 -7.39 8.02
CA VAL A 769 -25.74 -8.51 8.42
C VAL A 769 -26.52 -8.16 9.68
N ILE A 770 -25.89 -7.57 10.71
CA ILE A 770 -26.60 -7.11 11.90
C ILE A 770 -27.65 -6.05 11.53
N GLY A 771 -27.28 -5.06 10.71
CA GLY A 771 -28.22 -4.05 10.21
C GLY A 771 -29.46 -4.68 9.57
N GLU A 772 -29.26 -5.57 8.59
CA GLU A 772 -30.34 -6.21 7.84
C GLU A 772 -31.20 -7.14 8.71
N VAL A 773 -30.59 -7.94 9.59
CA VAL A 773 -31.31 -8.85 10.50
C VAL A 773 -32.34 -8.11 11.34
N PHE A 774 -32.03 -6.88 11.76
CA PHE A 774 -32.91 -6.06 12.59
C PHE A 774 -33.73 -5.03 11.80
N GLY A 775 -33.65 -5.02 10.46
CA GLY A 775 -34.53 -4.27 9.57
C GLY A 775 -33.97 -2.96 9.00
N ALA A 776 -32.66 -2.72 9.11
CA ALA A 776 -31.99 -1.65 8.36
C ALA A 776 -31.82 -2.05 6.88
N ARG A 777 -31.59 -1.07 6.00
CA ARG A 777 -31.26 -1.34 4.58
C ARG A 777 -29.76 -1.29 4.35
N VAL A 778 -29.26 -2.20 3.53
CA VAL A 778 -27.88 -2.17 3.02
C VAL A 778 -27.92 -1.66 1.59
N VAL A 779 -27.23 -0.55 1.33
CA VAL A 779 -27.22 0.15 0.04
C VAL A 779 -25.80 0.42 -0.41
N ARG A 780 -25.61 0.78 -1.68
CA ARG A 780 -24.32 1.23 -2.19
C ARG A 780 -23.94 2.56 -1.55
N ALA A 781 -22.68 2.69 -1.18
CA ALA A 781 -22.13 3.96 -0.75
C ALA A 781 -22.03 4.93 -1.94
N ASP A 782 -22.25 6.22 -1.71
CA ASP A 782 -22.06 7.26 -2.73
C ASP A 782 -20.62 7.30 -3.27
N ARG A 783 -19.65 6.90 -2.44
CA ARG A 783 -18.24 6.77 -2.79
C ARG A 783 -17.64 5.49 -2.21
N VAL A 784 -17.04 4.69 -3.07
CA VAL A 784 -16.29 3.48 -2.69
C VAL A 784 -14.94 3.88 -2.08
N VAL A 785 -14.64 3.33 -0.91
CA VAL A 785 -13.41 3.62 -0.16
C VAL A 785 -12.78 2.31 0.32
N HIS A 786 -11.71 1.90 -0.36
CA HIS A 786 -10.93 0.70 -0.05
C HIS A 786 -9.46 1.06 0.22
N GLY A 787 -8.88 0.50 1.28
CA GLY A 787 -7.46 0.73 1.63
C GLY A 787 -7.15 2.15 2.08
N LYS A 788 -8.16 2.89 2.54
CA LYS A 788 -8.02 4.28 3.00
C LYS A 788 -8.52 4.39 4.43
N SER A 789 -7.95 5.34 5.17
CA SER A 789 -8.43 5.72 6.49
C SER A 789 -9.70 6.57 6.37
N SER A 790 -10.47 6.65 7.43
CA SER A 790 -11.44 7.72 7.64
C SER A 790 -11.54 8.14 9.09
N LEU A 791 -11.92 9.40 9.31
CA LEU A 791 -12.24 9.96 10.62
C LEU A 791 -13.64 9.50 11.05
N VAL A 792 -13.70 8.69 12.10
CA VAL A 792 -14.93 8.11 12.63
C VAL A 792 -15.28 8.76 13.96
N HIS A 793 -16.39 9.49 13.98
CA HIS A 793 -16.93 10.16 15.16
C HIS A 793 -17.88 9.20 15.89
N HIS A 794 -17.61 8.94 17.17
CA HIS A 794 -18.37 7.98 17.98
C HIS A 794 -18.86 8.56 19.30
N ASP A 795 -19.80 7.84 19.95
CA ASP A 795 -20.42 8.21 21.23
C ASP A 795 -19.53 7.95 22.47
N GLY A 796 -18.47 7.15 22.32
CA GLY A 796 -17.53 6.84 23.40
C GLY A 796 -18.02 5.77 24.38
N ALA A 797 -19.00 4.96 23.97
CA ALA A 797 -19.53 3.81 24.71
C ALA A 797 -19.31 2.50 23.96
N GLY A 798 -19.61 1.36 24.60
CA GLY A 798 -19.47 0.03 24.00
C GLY A 798 -18.03 -0.25 23.56
N VAL A 799 -17.86 -0.71 22.32
CA VAL A 799 -16.52 -0.94 21.74
C VAL A 799 -15.63 0.31 21.69
N PHE A 800 -16.22 1.52 21.70
CA PHE A 800 -15.49 2.79 21.67
C PHE A 800 -15.15 3.35 23.06
N ALA A 801 -15.43 2.63 24.13
CA ALA A 801 -15.25 3.12 25.49
C ALA A 801 -13.78 3.53 25.78
N GLY A 802 -13.61 4.81 26.13
CA GLY A 802 -12.32 5.42 26.47
C GLY A 802 -11.42 5.78 25.27
N LEU A 803 -11.91 5.67 24.04
CA LEU A 803 -11.17 6.02 22.83
C LEU A 803 -11.39 7.50 22.43
N PRO A 804 -10.42 8.12 21.72
CA PRO A 804 -10.56 9.49 21.22
C PRO A 804 -11.55 9.55 20.05
N SER A 805 -12.36 10.61 20.02
CA SER A 805 -13.29 10.91 18.91
C SER A 805 -12.89 12.22 18.22
N PRO A 806 -12.69 12.26 16.88
CA PRO A 806 -12.78 11.12 15.97
C PRO A 806 -11.61 10.13 16.13
N LEU A 807 -11.88 8.86 15.78
CA LEU A 807 -10.91 7.78 15.66
C LEU A 807 -10.56 7.55 14.19
N VAL A 808 -9.28 7.39 13.87
CA VAL A 808 -8.82 7.06 12.51
C VAL A 808 -9.02 5.56 12.26
N CYS A 809 -9.88 5.21 11.31
CA CYS A 809 -10.25 3.82 11.04
C CYS A 809 -10.11 3.45 9.56
N ALA A 810 -9.66 2.24 9.27
CA ALA A 810 -9.59 1.70 7.92
C ALA A 810 -10.98 1.37 7.36
N ARG A 811 -11.15 1.58 6.05
CA ARG A 811 -12.36 1.22 5.30
C ARG A 811 -12.03 0.32 4.11
N TYR A 812 -12.80 -0.75 3.98
CA TYR A 812 -12.82 -1.67 2.84
C TYR A 812 -14.27 -2.02 2.49
N HIS A 813 -15.12 -1.02 2.25
CA HIS A 813 -16.53 -1.30 1.97
C HIS A 813 -17.08 -0.43 0.82
N SER A 814 -17.89 -1.08 -0.01
CA SER A 814 -18.69 -0.47 -1.08
C SER A 814 -20.15 -0.31 -0.70
N LEU A 815 -20.60 -1.03 0.34
CA LEU A 815 -21.95 -0.99 0.87
C LEU A 815 -21.96 -0.33 2.26
N VAL A 816 -23.09 0.26 2.61
CA VAL A 816 -23.33 0.97 3.89
C VAL A 816 -24.74 0.70 4.40
N VAL A 817 -24.93 0.86 5.72
CA VAL A 817 -26.25 0.71 6.36
C VAL A 817 -26.99 2.05 6.42
N GLU A 818 -28.26 2.05 6.02
CA GLU A 818 -29.20 3.17 6.09
C GLU A 818 -30.54 2.75 6.72
N ASP A 819 -31.43 3.72 6.96
CA ASP A 819 -32.77 3.51 7.53
C ASP A 819 -32.76 2.66 8.81
N VAL A 820 -31.84 3.01 9.71
CA VAL A 820 -31.59 2.26 10.94
C VAL A 820 -32.84 2.25 11.84
N PRO A 821 -33.43 1.07 12.13
CA PRO A 821 -34.67 0.97 12.89
C PRO A 821 -34.45 1.26 14.37
N PRO A 822 -35.50 1.64 15.13
CA PRO A 822 -35.37 2.06 16.53
C PRO A 822 -34.79 1.01 17.48
N VAL A 823 -34.80 -0.27 17.12
CA VAL A 823 -34.19 -1.34 17.93
C VAL A 823 -32.65 -1.27 17.94
N LEU A 824 -32.07 -0.63 16.92
CA LEU A 824 -30.65 -0.33 16.81
C LEU A 824 -30.38 1.14 17.16
N GLU A 825 -29.22 1.38 17.73
CA GLU A 825 -28.65 2.71 17.97
C GLU A 825 -27.42 2.89 17.08
N VAL A 826 -27.34 4.02 16.37
CA VAL A 826 -26.13 4.40 15.63
C VAL A 826 -25.11 5.00 16.60
N THR A 827 -23.98 4.32 16.76
CA THR A 827 -22.95 4.69 17.76
C THR A 827 -21.73 5.38 17.14
N ALA A 828 -21.55 5.30 15.82
CA ALA A 828 -20.49 6.03 15.12
C ALA A 828 -20.86 6.41 13.68
N ARG A 829 -20.29 7.52 13.17
CA ARG A 829 -20.44 8.02 11.79
C ARG A 829 -19.17 8.69 11.24
N THR A 830 -19.04 8.79 9.92
CA THR A 830 -18.08 9.72 9.29
C THR A 830 -18.57 11.17 9.36
N GLY A 831 -17.70 12.13 9.02
CA GLY A 831 -18.10 13.54 8.87
C GLY A 831 -19.18 13.75 7.80
N SER A 832 -19.15 12.93 6.73
CA SER A 832 -20.17 12.85 5.69
C SER A 832 -21.50 12.18 6.12
N GLY A 833 -21.57 11.63 7.33
CA GLY A 833 -22.79 11.06 7.90
C GLY A 833 -23.00 9.55 7.69
N ILE A 834 -22.07 8.86 7.03
CA ILE A 834 -22.14 7.41 6.79
C ILE A 834 -22.12 6.66 8.13
N VAL A 835 -23.02 5.71 8.33
CA VAL A 835 -23.08 4.87 9.54
C VAL A 835 -21.82 4.00 9.62
N MET A 836 -21.09 4.11 10.73
CA MET A 836 -19.84 3.38 10.96
C MET A 836 -19.94 2.39 12.12
N ALA A 837 -20.94 2.51 12.99
CA ALA A 837 -21.21 1.52 14.01
C ALA A 837 -22.67 1.51 14.48
N LEU A 838 -23.12 0.34 14.92
CA LEU A 838 -24.46 0.04 15.42
C LEU A 838 -24.37 -0.72 16.74
N ARG A 839 -25.33 -0.50 17.63
CA ARG A 839 -25.52 -1.28 18.86
C ARG A 839 -26.98 -1.64 19.02
N HIS A 840 -27.27 -2.91 19.33
CA HIS A 840 -28.63 -3.32 19.69
C HIS A 840 -28.96 -2.77 21.08
N ARG A 841 -30.17 -2.23 21.26
CA ARG A 841 -30.54 -1.57 22.54
C ARG A 841 -30.66 -2.52 23.73
N GLU A 842 -31.02 -3.77 23.47
CA GLU A 842 -31.33 -4.77 24.51
C GLU A 842 -30.41 -6.00 24.52
N LEU A 843 -29.76 -6.30 23.40
CA LEU A 843 -28.99 -7.54 23.21
C LEU A 843 -27.51 -7.17 23.17
N PRO A 844 -26.59 -8.07 23.58
CA PRO A 844 -25.15 -7.82 23.55
C PRO A 844 -24.59 -7.91 22.12
N ILE A 845 -25.16 -7.13 21.19
CA ILE A 845 -24.81 -7.12 19.77
C ILE A 845 -24.32 -5.73 19.40
N GLU A 846 -23.09 -5.66 18.91
CA GLU A 846 -22.51 -4.45 18.31
C GLU A 846 -22.00 -4.78 16.90
N GLY A 847 -22.02 -3.80 16.01
CA GLY A 847 -21.48 -3.93 14.67
C GLY A 847 -20.64 -2.71 14.32
N ILE A 848 -19.47 -2.91 13.75
CA ILE A 848 -18.58 -1.85 13.25
C ILE A 848 -18.34 -2.03 11.75
N GLN A 849 -18.52 -0.96 10.97
CA GLN A 849 -18.27 -0.98 9.51
C GLN A 849 -16.77 -0.92 9.19
N VAL A 850 -15.97 -0.43 10.15
CA VAL A 850 -14.51 -0.31 10.05
C VAL A 850 -13.80 -1.65 10.29
N HIS A 851 -12.53 -1.72 9.91
CA HIS A 851 -11.70 -2.91 10.06
C HIS A 851 -10.67 -2.72 11.19
N PRO A 852 -10.95 -3.14 12.44
CA PRO A 852 -10.04 -2.94 13.57
C PRO A 852 -8.71 -3.68 13.39
N GLU A 853 -8.67 -4.72 12.57
CA GLU A 853 -7.50 -5.53 12.30
C GLU A 853 -6.51 -4.91 11.29
N SER A 854 -6.96 -3.90 10.54
CA SER A 854 -6.14 -3.24 9.53
C SER A 854 -5.03 -2.39 10.14
N ILE A 855 -3.86 -2.38 9.49
CA ILE A 855 -2.75 -1.50 9.88
C ILE A 855 -3.08 0.01 9.80
N LEU A 856 -4.17 0.39 9.12
CA LEU A 856 -4.64 1.79 9.05
C LEU A 856 -5.58 2.18 10.20
N THR A 857 -6.10 1.22 10.98
CA THR A 857 -6.99 1.54 12.10
C THR A 857 -6.18 1.85 13.35
N ALA A 858 -6.29 3.09 13.83
CA ALA A 858 -5.77 3.46 15.12
C ALA A 858 -6.53 2.72 16.23
N ARG A 859 -5.81 2.22 17.24
CA ARG A 859 -6.40 1.59 18.44
C ARG A 859 -7.30 0.36 18.13
N GLY A 860 -7.01 -0.37 17.05
CA GLY A 860 -7.74 -1.57 16.66
C GLY A 860 -7.80 -2.65 17.74
N HIS A 861 -6.68 -2.92 18.41
CA HIS A 861 -6.62 -3.81 19.58
C HIS A 861 -7.53 -3.36 20.72
N ASP A 862 -7.63 -2.04 20.97
CA ASP A 862 -8.48 -1.53 22.05
C ASP A 862 -9.97 -1.76 21.75
N LEU A 863 -10.40 -1.57 20.49
CA LEU A 863 -11.78 -1.87 20.06
C LEU A 863 -12.14 -3.34 20.38
N LEU A 864 -11.26 -4.28 20.00
CA LEU A 864 -11.46 -5.69 20.29
C LEU A 864 -11.36 -5.99 21.79
N ALA A 865 -10.43 -5.36 22.52
CA ALA A 865 -10.32 -5.54 23.96
C ALA A 865 -11.60 -5.08 24.69
N ARG A 866 -12.22 -3.97 24.28
CA ARG A 866 -13.51 -3.52 24.83
C ARG A 866 -14.63 -4.51 24.54
N PHE A 867 -14.71 -5.03 23.32
CA PHE A 867 -15.67 -6.07 22.98
C PHE A 867 -15.51 -7.33 23.86
N LEU A 868 -14.26 -7.75 24.11
CA LEU A 868 -13.95 -8.92 24.94
C LEU A 868 -14.07 -8.67 26.46
N GLY A 869 -14.47 -7.46 26.87
CA GLY A 869 -14.57 -7.09 28.29
C GLY A 869 -13.22 -6.96 29.01
N LEU A 870 -12.14 -6.73 28.27
CA LEU A 870 -10.79 -6.61 28.81
C LEU A 870 -10.44 -5.15 29.13
N SER A 871 -9.68 -4.96 30.22
CA SER A 871 -9.05 -3.68 30.53
C SER A 871 -7.77 -3.54 29.70
N THR A 872 -7.74 -2.59 28.77
CA THR A 872 -6.52 -2.19 28.06
C THR A 872 -5.54 -1.52 29.04
N ALA A 873 -4.24 -1.85 28.93
CA ALA A 873 -3.17 -1.35 29.80
C ALA A 873 -2.83 0.14 29.60
#